data_AF-A0A367F2X8-F1
#
_entry.id   AF-A0A367F2X8-F1
#
_cell.length_a   1.000
_cell.length_b   1.000
_cell.length_c   1.000
_cell.angle_alpha   90.00
_cell.angle_beta   90.00
_cell.angle_gamma   90.00
#
_symmetry.space_group_name_H-M   'P 1'
#
loop_
_entity.id
_entity.type
_entity.pdbx_description
1 polymer ?
#
loop_
_entity_poly.entity_id
_entity_poly.type
_entity_poly.pdbx_seq_one_letter_code
_entity_poly.pdbx_strand_id
1 'polypeptide(L)'
;MSTGGAGGRVPGYADQLRDPTGRQLTLLVSDCAGPQWRDGTLQRLVHDWSRTGPVAVLQPLPQRMWRRTHLPALPGRLYGRRGNDPRLGFAPRPGPASRGDGHGSAREGRAAPVPVLAPTAPALATWARLLTGRTPSLPGAAGEVRSDHPETEPGPLGDLEPRGLVRAFQRHASPQALRLAACLSAAPMTLPVMRHVQRAMLPASGPAVLAEVLLSGLVRAQGAEYWYRFNPGVRDVLLRALPAGDARVVLNVCSEYVERHFGRSLHNFPAYALTPPSDETDTHTWGDAQLPAELQPFAEISALVAARCAPPGRSASAPSAPRPPAEPPPQAQPQPQGQEQGQEQAFGEARDAVHRSVVRIGPAHDGVDAPLWGSGFFIAPGWVLTSAHVLTQRRTTARRGEPVIGVTTAAGQRLTGELACALPAPPDPDRPPSRGDAPDIALVRVMTATPGHQAGNGPDADCLWLSDKSDFPLSEVSTHGYVSGPSGVVYMSGTGVAEDSGEGGRLVVHDSWLPSGASGGPVIDTRRASVIGVCQAGAPHSTASMQVTPVTALRAFFDEAPRTRETWQEVLRAHDRHHWARFQSPGPSWPRTQRERSFGNQGFTADRRAELYALFAELPPPTSAAQLLRMVSEVRDELLLTHHESTLHAPRSWREAVGLLCDDGNADDRAEALEEEAVVLFAAKAYVALSSPDQAPDPEPRALDALHTWVEAAGMRLHNDVLRQRVRATLDMADTTVDVTPASAGVLVEIRPDHHGIGRHPWAIRLVGANGETTPVHADEEGMPRTELGRGIRAALAGALDRADAHEHLTAVGFAMPRALFDEPVETWRLDEPRPDAPLAPRTLPLGQRHMVAVRDQRRLAERPSPEWHRRWAAVARGGPLEAVPLCHDVPTLGHARVESGYALHARMLATPEHAVPVHCARVDSGSGATAMATALATGHAAALWRRCDEQHTDCAEFFAHAAALLQRVTAARSLPELVRELRNRNAGADPDAAWARDLVLLYDPPPSRPPS
;
A
#
# COMPACT_ATOMS: atom_id res chain seq x y z
N MET A 1 -3.25 23.91 12.56
CA MET A 1 -3.16 23.80 14.03
C MET A 1 -1.91 24.56 14.45
N SER A 2 -2.03 25.58 15.30
CA SER A 2 -0.91 26.43 15.71
C SER A 2 -0.77 26.37 17.22
N THR A 3 0.27 25.69 17.72
CA THR A 3 0.79 25.74 19.10
C THR A 3 2.15 25.03 19.13
N GLY A 4 3.24 25.56 19.66
CA GLY A 4 3.42 26.80 20.41
C GLY A 4 4.90 27.12 20.58
N GLY A 5 5.18 28.42 20.77
CA GLY A 5 6.52 28.94 21.01
C GLY A 5 6.47 30.45 21.07
N ALA A 6 6.07 31.00 22.23
CA ALA A 6 6.37 32.33 22.76
C ALA A 6 5.35 32.67 23.87
N GLY A 7 5.81 33.42 24.87
CA GLY A 7 5.11 33.70 26.13
C GLY A 7 3.69 34.25 26.00
N GLY A 8 2.96 34.08 27.11
CA GLY A 8 1.52 34.31 27.26
C GLY A 8 1.01 35.61 26.65
N ARG A 9 0.26 35.46 25.56
CA ARG A 9 -0.84 36.35 25.22
C ARG A 9 -2.05 35.47 24.91
N VAL A 10 -3.14 35.69 25.62
CA VAL A 10 -4.47 35.23 25.19
C VAL A 10 -4.64 35.73 23.75
N PRO A 11 -4.93 34.87 22.76
CA PRO A 11 -5.24 35.37 21.43
C PRO A 11 -6.47 36.29 21.56
N GLY A 12 -6.33 37.57 21.25
CA GLY A 12 -7.43 38.56 21.33
C GLY A 12 -8.67 38.23 20.49
N TYR A 13 -8.62 37.13 19.72
CA TYR A 13 -9.74 36.57 18.97
C TYR A 13 -10.71 35.73 19.82
N ALA A 14 -10.31 35.21 20.99
CA ALA A 14 -11.18 34.32 21.78
C ALA A 14 -12.36 35.05 22.43
N ASP A 15 -12.19 36.32 22.83
CA ASP A 15 -13.29 37.15 23.32
C ASP A 15 -14.25 37.58 22.20
N GLN A 16 -13.84 37.51 20.93
CA GLN A 16 -14.68 37.81 19.76
C GLN A 16 -15.65 36.66 19.40
N LEU A 17 -15.48 35.47 20.00
CA LEU A 17 -16.40 34.33 19.84
C LEU A 17 -17.61 34.41 20.78
N ARG A 18 -17.76 35.53 21.51
CA ARG A 18 -18.96 35.82 22.30
C ARG A 18 -20.09 36.26 21.37
N ASP A 19 -21.09 35.40 21.18
CA ASP A 19 -22.36 35.76 20.54
C ASP A 19 -23.39 36.21 21.60
N PRO A 20 -23.67 37.52 21.75
CA PRO A 20 -24.68 38.01 22.68
C PRO A 20 -26.12 37.68 22.23
N THR A 21 -26.33 37.18 21.01
CA THR A 21 -27.66 36.82 20.50
C THR A 21 -28.14 35.44 20.98
N GLY A 22 -27.25 34.62 21.55
CA GLY A 22 -27.58 33.28 22.05
C GLY A 22 -27.95 32.27 20.97
N ARG A 23 -27.62 32.54 19.69
CA ARG A 23 -27.96 31.69 18.54
C ARG A 23 -26.80 30.80 18.11
N GLN A 24 -25.61 31.00 18.67
CA GLN A 24 -24.44 30.18 18.45
C GLN A 24 -24.22 29.16 19.56
N LEU A 25 -23.61 28.04 19.19
CA LEU A 25 -23.18 26.97 20.07
C LEU A 25 -21.67 26.81 19.96
N THR A 26 -20.99 26.66 21.09
CA THR A 26 -19.53 26.61 21.16
C THR A 26 -19.06 25.22 21.55
N LEU A 27 -18.21 24.61 20.71
CA LEU A 27 -17.51 23.36 21.00
C LEU A 27 -16.02 23.63 21.16
N LEU A 28 -15.49 23.37 22.35
CA LEU A 28 -14.06 23.51 22.63
C LEU A 28 -13.39 22.13 22.57
N VAL A 29 -12.54 21.89 21.57
CA VAL A 29 -11.73 20.66 21.51
C VAL A 29 -10.48 20.86 22.35
N SER A 30 -10.32 20.08 23.41
CA SER A 30 -9.20 20.26 24.35
C SER A 30 -8.94 19.00 25.17
N ASP A 31 -7.65 18.72 25.42
CA ASP A 31 -7.21 17.66 26.35
C ASP A 31 -7.34 18.05 27.84
N CYS A 32 -7.66 19.31 28.12
CA CYS A 32 -7.78 19.89 29.47
C CYS A 32 -6.53 19.70 30.35
N ALA A 33 -5.35 19.50 29.75
CA ALA A 33 -4.11 19.23 30.47
C ALA A 33 -3.06 20.34 30.36
N GLY A 34 -3.23 21.27 29.40
CA GLY A 34 -2.26 22.34 29.13
C GLY A 34 -2.14 23.42 30.23
N PRO A 35 -1.09 24.27 30.18
CA PRO A 35 -0.80 25.29 31.19
C PRO A 35 -1.96 26.27 31.45
N GLN A 36 -2.70 26.65 30.41
CA GLN A 36 -3.84 27.57 30.52
C GLN A 36 -5.07 26.95 31.19
N TRP A 37 -5.13 25.61 31.29
CA TRP A 37 -6.09 24.96 32.18
C TRP A 37 -5.52 24.89 33.60
N ARG A 38 -4.21 24.74 33.77
CA ARG A 38 -3.60 24.72 35.09
C ARG A 38 -3.75 26.04 35.84
N ASP A 39 -3.52 27.17 35.17
CA ASP A 39 -3.64 28.53 35.72
C ASP A 39 -5.10 29.05 35.81
N GLY A 40 -6.07 28.22 35.42
CA GLY A 40 -7.50 28.53 35.45
C GLY A 40 -7.99 29.44 34.31
N THR A 41 -7.13 29.88 33.38
CA THR A 41 -7.48 30.85 32.33
C THR A 41 -8.58 30.32 31.41
N LEU A 42 -8.46 29.08 30.94
CA LEU A 42 -9.47 28.48 30.07
C LEU A 42 -10.76 28.15 30.81
N GLN A 43 -10.71 27.77 32.09
CA GLN A 43 -11.91 27.57 32.90
C GLN A 43 -12.70 28.87 33.05
N ARG A 44 -12.02 30.00 33.30
CA ARG A 44 -12.67 31.32 33.39
C ARG A 44 -13.28 31.74 32.05
N LEU A 45 -12.58 31.50 30.94
CA LEU A 45 -13.10 31.77 29.59
C LEU A 45 -14.33 30.92 29.24
N VAL A 46 -14.26 29.61 29.52
CA VAL A 46 -15.38 28.69 29.28
C VAL A 46 -16.58 29.03 30.18
N HIS A 47 -16.33 29.45 31.43
CA HIS A 47 -17.37 29.97 32.31
C HIS A 47 -18.08 31.16 31.68
N ASP A 48 -17.34 32.11 31.11
CA ASP A 48 -17.92 33.28 30.46
C ASP A 48 -18.73 32.94 29.22
N TRP A 49 -18.25 32.03 28.35
CA TRP A 49 -19.03 31.56 27.20
C TRP A 49 -20.30 30.82 27.61
N SER A 50 -20.25 30.05 28.69
CA SER A 50 -21.41 29.29 29.20
C SER A 50 -22.55 30.19 29.69
N ARG A 51 -22.29 31.49 29.88
CA ARG A 51 -23.31 32.48 30.25
C ARG A 51 -24.12 33.00 29.05
N THR A 52 -23.56 32.96 27.85
CA THR A 52 -24.17 33.57 26.65
C THR A 52 -24.79 32.54 25.72
N GLY A 53 -24.35 31.28 25.76
CA GLY A 53 -24.91 30.21 24.94
C GLY A 53 -24.45 28.81 25.37
N PRO A 54 -24.93 27.74 24.69
CA PRO A 54 -24.52 26.37 24.98
C PRO A 54 -23.05 26.12 24.67
N VAL A 55 -22.30 25.64 25.66
CA VAL A 55 -20.88 25.28 25.53
C VAL A 55 -20.65 23.82 25.92
N ALA A 56 -19.85 23.09 25.15
CA ALA A 56 -19.33 21.79 25.56
C ALA A 56 -17.84 21.63 25.22
N VAL A 57 -17.14 20.85 26.03
CA VAL A 57 -15.74 20.49 25.79
C VAL A 57 -15.70 19.11 25.14
N LEU A 58 -15.14 19.03 23.93
CA LEU A 58 -14.82 17.78 23.26
C LEU A 58 -13.45 17.31 23.73
N GLN A 59 -13.45 16.26 24.53
CA GLN A 59 -12.27 15.77 25.22
C GLN A 59 -11.75 14.50 24.53
N PRO A 60 -10.63 14.59 23.78
CA PRO A 60 -10.11 13.47 22.99
C PRO A 60 -9.49 12.35 23.84
N LEU A 61 -9.20 12.60 25.12
CA LEU A 61 -8.70 11.56 26.02
C LEU A 61 -9.78 10.51 26.31
N PRO A 62 -9.41 9.24 26.61
CA PRO A 62 -10.35 8.25 27.12
C PRO A 62 -11.08 8.73 28.38
N GLN A 63 -12.36 8.41 28.51
CA GLN A 63 -13.21 8.88 29.62
C GLN A 63 -12.65 8.61 31.02
N ARG A 64 -11.92 7.49 31.19
CA ARG A 64 -11.24 7.14 32.46
C ARG A 64 -10.23 8.19 32.93
N MET A 65 -9.68 9.00 32.02
CA MET A 65 -8.68 10.02 32.32
C MET A 65 -9.28 11.38 32.66
N TRP A 66 -10.54 11.65 32.28
CA TRP A 66 -11.13 12.99 32.36
C TRP A 66 -11.12 13.58 33.77
N ARG A 67 -11.30 12.73 34.79
CA ARG A 67 -11.26 13.11 36.22
C ARG A 67 -9.90 13.64 36.69
N ARG A 68 -8.82 13.38 35.94
CA ARG A 68 -7.44 13.75 36.30
C ARG A 68 -6.90 14.91 35.47
N THR A 69 -7.72 15.49 34.60
CA THR A 69 -7.38 16.71 33.88
C THR A 69 -7.61 17.93 34.77
N HIS A 70 -7.18 19.11 34.34
CA HIS A 70 -7.45 20.37 35.03
C HIS A 70 -8.92 20.82 34.86
N LEU A 71 -9.73 20.10 34.09
CA LEU A 71 -11.20 20.19 34.09
C LEU A 71 -11.79 18.82 34.46
N PRO A 72 -11.80 18.44 35.76
CA PRO A 72 -12.21 17.10 36.18
C PRO A 72 -13.68 16.85 35.85
N ALA A 73 -13.93 15.99 34.86
CA ALA A 73 -15.28 15.65 34.45
C ALA A 73 -15.89 14.60 35.37
N LEU A 74 -16.95 14.96 36.09
CA LEU A 74 -17.68 14.05 36.97
C LEU A 74 -18.83 13.39 36.20
N PRO A 75 -19.07 12.08 36.35
CA PRO A 75 -20.24 11.41 35.80
C PRO A 75 -21.50 11.79 36.58
N GLY A 76 -22.60 11.99 35.89
CA GLY A 76 -23.88 12.40 36.47
C GLY A 76 -24.98 12.51 35.42
N ARG A 77 -26.02 13.29 35.73
CA ARG A 77 -27.12 13.59 34.80
C ARG A 77 -27.08 15.05 34.38
N LEU A 78 -27.02 15.30 33.09
CA LEU A 78 -27.21 16.60 32.47
C LEU A 78 -28.69 16.82 32.18
N TYR A 79 -29.22 18.02 32.44
CA TYR A 79 -30.60 18.38 32.18
C TYR A 79 -30.71 19.86 31.78
N GLY A 80 -31.70 20.20 30.94
CA GLY A 80 -31.98 21.60 30.60
C GLY A 80 -32.64 22.33 31.77
N ARG A 81 -32.34 23.61 31.96
CA ARG A 81 -33.08 24.47 32.91
C ARG A 81 -34.37 24.98 32.27
N ARG A 82 -35.41 25.25 33.07
CA ARG A 82 -36.71 25.74 32.56
C ARG A 82 -36.62 27.20 32.10
N GLY A 83 -37.30 27.54 31.00
CA GLY A 83 -37.22 28.85 30.32
C GLY A 83 -36.15 28.88 29.23
N ASN A 84 -36.07 29.94 28.43
CA ASN A 84 -35.01 30.14 27.41
C ASN A 84 -33.60 30.36 28.03
N ASP A 85 -33.30 29.72 29.16
CA ASP A 85 -31.99 29.78 29.81
C ASP A 85 -31.04 28.80 29.08
N PRO A 86 -29.98 29.29 28.41
CA PRO A 86 -29.03 28.43 27.70
C PRO A 86 -28.17 27.57 28.65
N ARG A 87 -28.27 27.77 29.98
CA ARG A 87 -27.47 27.05 30.98
C ARG A 87 -28.01 25.65 31.25
N LEU A 88 -27.12 24.68 31.21
CA LEU A 88 -27.40 23.31 31.60
C LEU A 88 -27.31 23.14 33.12
N GLY A 89 -28.15 22.27 33.66
CA GLY A 89 -28.04 21.74 35.02
C GLY A 89 -27.29 20.41 35.02
N PHE A 90 -26.60 20.12 36.12
CA PHE A 90 -25.89 18.87 36.31
C PHE A 90 -26.13 18.32 37.72
N ALA A 91 -26.49 17.04 37.80
CA ALA A 91 -26.62 16.31 39.05
C ALA A 91 -25.54 15.20 39.09
N PRO A 92 -24.47 15.34 39.89
CA PRO A 92 -23.42 14.32 39.98
C PRO A 92 -23.97 13.00 40.49
N ARG A 93 -23.44 11.87 40.01
CA ARG A 93 -23.81 10.54 40.52
C ARG A 93 -23.22 10.36 41.94
N PRO A 94 -24.01 9.94 42.95
CA PRO A 94 -23.49 9.70 44.30
C PRO A 94 -22.38 8.64 44.28
N GLY A 95 -21.23 8.94 44.89
CA GLY A 95 -20.11 8.01 45.03
C GLY A 95 -20.13 7.26 46.37
N PRO A 96 -19.41 6.13 46.50
CA PRO A 96 -19.37 5.33 47.73
C PRO A 96 -18.66 6.00 48.93
N ALA A 97 -18.11 7.21 48.77
CA ALA A 97 -17.38 7.93 49.82
C ALA A 97 -18.08 9.21 50.33
N SER A 98 -19.30 9.53 49.88
CA SER A 98 -20.02 10.73 50.31
C SER A 98 -21.01 10.42 51.43
N ARG A 99 -20.50 9.95 52.57
CA ARG A 99 -21.19 9.96 53.86
C ARG A 99 -20.35 10.78 54.83
N GLY A 100 -20.54 12.08 54.79
CA GLY A 100 -19.87 13.04 55.65
C GLY A 100 -20.18 14.45 55.16
N ASP A 101 -20.79 15.23 56.04
CA ASP A 101 -20.99 16.68 55.97
C ASP A 101 -22.09 17.18 55.03
N GLY A 102 -23.32 17.02 55.51
CA GLY A 102 -24.39 17.93 55.15
C GLY A 102 -24.09 19.33 55.70
N HIS A 103 -23.85 20.29 54.82
CA HIS A 103 -24.25 21.68 54.95
C HIS A 103 -24.52 22.20 53.53
N GLY A 104 -25.81 22.34 53.21
CA GLY A 104 -26.22 23.06 52.02
C GLY A 104 -25.81 24.54 52.14
N SER A 105 -25.17 25.06 51.11
CA SER A 105 -25.56 26.36 50.58
C SER A 105 -25.29 26.36 49.09
N ALA A 106 -26.35 26.65 48.36
CA ALA A 106 -26.27 27.19 47.03
C ALA A 106 -25.19 28.30 46.98
N ARG A 107 -24.02 28.02 46.37
CA ARG A 107 -23.28 29.07 45.65
C ARG A 107 -23.96 29.26 44.30
N GLU A 108 -25.26 29.56 44.32
CA GLU A 108 -26.05 29.90 43.15
C GLU A 108 -25.42 31.15 42.52
N GLY A 109 -24.78 30.97 41.36
CA GLY A 109 -24.32 32.06 40.50
C GLY A 109 -22.83 32.11 40.18
N ARG A 110 -21.97 31.32 40.84
CA ARG A 110 -20.50 31.34 40.59
C ARG A 110 -19.91 30.14 39.88
N ALA A 111 -20.61 29.00 39.85
CA ALA A 111 -20.16 27.77 39.23
C ALA A 111 -21.13 27.33 38.13
N ALA A 112 -20.60 27.01 36.95
CA ALA A 112 -21.37 26.55 35.80
C ALA A 112 -20.91 25.13 35.41
N PRO A 113 -21.84 24.17 35.23
CA PRO A 113 -21.48 22.85 34.74
C PRO A 113 -21.33 22.89 33.21
N VAL A 114 -20.18 22.43 32.72
CA VAL A 114 -19.87 22.36 31.28
C VAL A 114 -19.83 20.89 30.88
N PRO A 115 -20.70 20.43 29.96
CA PRO A 115 -20.64 19.09 29.42
C PRO A 115 -19.27 18.78 28.83
N VAL A 116 -18.75 17.60 29.18
CA VAL A 116 -17.55 17.02 28.58
C VAL A 116 -17.97 15.82 27.78
N LEU A 117 -17.71 15.86 26.47
CA LEU A 117 -18.17 14.87 25.50
C LEU A 117 -16.96 14.19 24.85
N ALA A 118 -17.12 12.91 24.51
CA ALA A 118 -16.17 12.24 23.64
C ALA A 118 -16.36 12.78 22.21
N PRO A 119 -15.29 12.89 21.39
CA PRO A 119 -15.38 13.35 20.00
C PRO A 119 -15.95 12.24 19.10
N THR A 120 -17.18 11.79 19.38
CA THR A 120 -17.87 10.73 18.64
C THR A 120 -19.27 11.19 18.23
N ALA A 121 -19.72 10.72 17.06
CA ALA A 121 -21.04 11.06 16.54
C ALA A 121 -22.19 10.73 17.54
N PRO A 122 -22.19 9.57 18.24
CA PRO A 122 -23.24 9.26 19.22
C PRO A 122 -23.29 10.22 20.42
N ALA A 123 -22.13 10.68 20.91
CA ALA A 123 -22.05 11.61 22.04
C ALA A 123 -22.60 12.99 21.65
N LEU A 124 -22.21 13.50 20.48
CA LEU A 124 -22.70 14.76 19.92
C LEU A 124 -24.20 14.71 19.64
N ALA A 125 -24.71 13.63 19.02
CA ALA A 125 -26.14 13.46 18.75
C ALA A 125 -26.97 13.42 20.04
N THR A 126 -26.44 12.81 21.10
CA THR A 126 -27.12 12.72 22.40
C THR A 126 -27.19 14.07 23.10
N TRP A 127 -26.12 14.86 23.03
CA TRP A 127 -26.12 16.23 23.53
C TRP A 127 -27.02 17.18 22.71
N ALA A 128 -27.03 17.06 21.38
CA ALA A 128 -27.94 17.84 20.51
C ALA A 128 -29.42 17.58 20.84
N ARG A 129 -29.80 16.34 21.17
CA ARG A 129 -31.16 16.01 21.64
C ARG A 129 -31.53 16.69 22.96
N LEU A 130 -30.57 16.90 23.86
CA LEU A 130 -30.80 17.64 25.11
C LEU A 130 -31.02 19.13 24.84
N LEU A 131 -30.19 19.73 24.00
CA LEU A 131 -30.28 21.15 23.66
C LEU A 131 -31.57 21.51 22.90
N THR A 132 -32.03 20.61 22.04
CA THR A 132 -33.28 20.77 21.29
C THR A 132 -34.53 20.42 22.10
N GLY A 133 -34.39 20.06 23.38
CA GLY A 133 -35.51 19.69 24.26
C GLY A 133 -36.17 18.35 23.91
N ARG A 134 -35.57 17.56 23.00
CA ARG A 134 -36.07 16.23 22.60
C ARG A 134 -35.85 15.16 23.68
N THR A 135 -35.00 15.44 24.67
CA THR A 135 -34.90 14.67 25.91
C THR A 135 -34.76 15.61 27.11
N PRO A 136 -35.46 15.36 28.24
CA PRO A 136 -35.40 16.23 29.42
C PRO A 136 -34.09 16.08 30.22
N SER A 137 -33.43 14.93 30.14
CA SER A 137 -32.14 14.68 30.80
C SER A 137 -31.37 13.54 30.12
N LEU A 138 -30.05 13.51 30.28
CA LEU A 138 -29.20 12.42 29.82
C LEU A 138 -28.07 12.08 30.80
N PRO A 139 -27.63 10.81 30.88
CA PRO A 139 -26.39 10.47 31.56
C PRO A 139 -25.21 11.07 30.79
N GLY A 140 -24.30 11.72 31.50
CA GLY A 140 -23.14 12.38 30.89
C GLY A 140 -22.08 12.75 31.91
N ALA A 141 -21.04 13.42 31.46
CA ALA A 141 -20.01 13.98 32.33
C ALA A 141 -19.98 15.51 32.22
N ALA A 142 -19.73 16.19 33.33
CA ALA A 142 -19.57 17.63 33.35
C ALA A 142 -18.37 18.05 34.21
N GLY A 143 -17.63 19.04 33.73
CA GLY A 143 -16.63 19.76 34.51
C GLY A 143 -17.26 21.03 35.10
N GLU A 144 -16.83 21.41 36.30
CA GLU A 144 -17.30 22.65 36.93
C GLU A 144 -16.33 23.79 36.62
N VAL A 145 -16.84 24.89 36.06
CA VAL A 145 -16.06 26.10 35.79
C VAL A 145 -16.59 27.27 36.62
N ARG A 146 -15.72 28.23 36.96
CA ARG A 146 -16.05 29.37 37.83
C ARG A 146 -15.50 30.66 37.27
N SER A 147 -16.16 31.79 37.54
CA SER A 147 -15.64 33.12 37.17
C SER A 147 -14.30 33.43 37.86
N ASP A 148 -14.10 32.89 39.05
CA ASP A 148 -12.91 33.02 39.89
C ASP A 148 -12.13 31.69 39.97
N HIS A 149 -12.12 30.89 38.89
CA HIS A 149 -11.52 29.55 38.92
C HIS A 149 -10.05 29.64 39.37
N PRO A 150 -9.68 28.96 40.47
CA PRO A 150 -8.34 29.07 41.04
C PRO A 150 -7.31 28.37 40.17
N GLU A 151 -6.05 28.79 40.28
CA GLU A 151 -4.93 28.03 39.77
C GLU A 151 -4.82 26.70 40.51
N THR A 152 -4.53 25.62 39.78
CA THR A 152 -4.29 24.30 40.36
C THR A 152 -2.86 24.23 40.88
N GLU A 153 -2.71 24.13 42.20
CA GLU A 153 -1.42 23.88 42.86
C GLU A 153 -0.70 22.66 42.25
N PRO A 154 0.64 22.70 42.07
CA PRO A 154 1.41 21.53 41.66
C PRO A 154 1.13 20.34 42.59
N GLY A 155 0.65 19.23 42.05
CA GLY A 155 0.53 18.01 42.84
C GLY A 155 1.90 17.49 43.29
N PRO A 156 1.98 16.70 44.39
CA PRO A 156 3.23 16.18 44.98
C PRO A 156 4.00 15.21 44.08
N LEU A 157 3.52 14.94 42.85
CA LEU A 157 4.18 14.10 41.86
C LEU A 157 5.51 14.71 41.37
N GLY A 158 5.67 16.04 41.41
CA GLY A 158 6.91 16.72 41.00
C GLY A 158 8.13 16.41 41.87
N ASP A 159 7.90 16.03 43.13
CA ASP A 159 8.94 15.76 44.13
C ASP A 159 9.22 14.27 44.34
N LEU A 160 8.53 13.39 43.59
CA LEU A 160 8.73 11.95 43.71
C LEU A 160 10.02 11.50 43.04
N GLU A 161 10.74 10.59 43.71
CA GLU A 161 11.86 9.89 43.08
C GLU A 161 11.43 9.14 41.81
N PRO A 162 12.34 8.86 40.85
CA PRO A 162 11.99 8.26 39.56
C PRO A 162 11.26 6.93 39.65
N ARG A 163 11.60 6.08 40.64
CA ARG A 163 10.88 4.83 40.94
C ARG A 163 9.48 5.07 41.52
N GLY A 164 9.28 6.20 42.20
CA GLY A 164 7.98 6.65 42.69
C GLY A 164 7.06 7.09 41.54
N LEU A 165 7.60 7.83 40.57
CA LEU A 165 6.90 8.25 39.35
C LEU A 165 6.44 7.05 38.51
N VAL A 166 7.34 6.10 38.24
CA VAL A 166 6.99 4.88 37.47
C VAL A 166 5.95 4.04 38.21
N ARG A 167 6.04 3.90 39.53
CA ARG A 167 5.02 3.19 40.33
C ARG A 167 3.66 3.91 40.33
N ALA A 168 3.65 5.24 40.36
CA ALA A 168 2.42 6.02 40.26
C ALA A 168 1.74 5.86 38.89
N PHE A 169 2.52 5.77 37.82
CA PHE A 169 2.04 5.45 36.48
C PHE A 169 1.50 4.02 36.39
N GLN A 170 2.25 3.02 36.88
CA GLN A 170 1.84 1.60 36.92
C GLN A 170 0.49 1.35 37.61
N ARG A 171 0.17 2.11 38.66
CA ARG A 171 -1.12 1.97 39.38
C ARG A 171 -2.33 2.36 38.54
N HIS A 172 -2.16 3.11 37.47
CA HIS A 172 -3.25 3.83 36.82
C HIS A 172 -3.26 3.78 35.29
N ALA A 173 -2.13 3.43 34.68
CA ALA A 173 -1.97 3.31 33.23
C ALA A 173 -2.57 2.00 32.72
N SER A 174 -3.01 2.01 31.46
CA SER A 174 -3.38 0.77 30.77
C SER A 174 -2.17 -0.15 30.55
N PRO A 175 -2.35 -1.48 30.44
CA PRO A 175 -1.26 -2.41 30.14
C PRO A 175 -0.51 -2.04 28.85
N GLN A 176 -1.23 -1.57 27.83
CA GLN A 176 -0.65 -1.11 26.57
C GLN A 176 0.19 0.16 26.76
N ALA A 177 -0.23 1.11 27.61
CA ALA A 177 0.55 2.32 27.88
C ALA A 177 1.82 2.02 28.70
N LEU A 178 1.77 1.02 29.58
CA LEU A 178 2.96 0.53 30.29
C LEU A 178 3.97 -0.10 29.34
N ARG A 179 3.51 -0.96 28.43
CA ARG A 179 4.36 -1.57 27.41
C ARG A 179 4.94 -0.51 26.46
N LEU A 180 4.12 0.46 26.05
CA LEU A 180 4.58 1.57 25.20
C LEU A 180 5.62 2.43 25.91
N ALA A 181 5.42 2.81 27.17
CA ALA A 181 6.40 3.57 27.94
C ALA A 181 7.74 2.83 28.08
N ALA A 182 7.70 1.51 28.24
CA ALA A 182 8.91 0.68 28.23
C ALA A 182 9.59 0.67 26.86
N CYS A 183 8.86 0.49 25.75
CA CYS A 183 9.42 0.55 24.40
C CYS A 183 10.05 1.92 24.08
N LEU A 184 9.34 3.01 24.42
CA LEU A 184 9.82 4.37 24.21
C LEU A 184 11.08 4.72 25.03
N SER A 185 11.36 3.98 26.10
CA SER A 185 12.62 4.14 26.84
C SER A 185 13.86 3.73 26.03
N ALA A 186 13.69 2.91 24.98
CA ALA A 186 14.70 2.49 24.02
C ALA A 186 14.68 3.31 22.71
N ALA A 187 13.88 4.39 22.64
CA ALA A 187 13.75 5.23 21.45
C ALA A 187 13.99 6.72 21.74
N PRO A 188 14.35 7.52 20.71
CA PRO A 188 14.24 8.97 20.75
C PRO A 188 12.79 9.43 20.94
N MET A 189 12.61 10.52 21.68
CA MET A 189 11.30 10.96 22.17
C MET A 189 10.76 12.13 21.36
N THR A 190 10.71 11.99 20.04
CA THR A 190 9.97 12.90 19.16
C THR A 190 8.61 12.32 18.84
N LEU A 191 7.58 13.15 18.67
CA LEU A 191 6.22 12.65 18.43
C LEU A 191 6.09 11.71 17.22
N PRO A 192 6.75 11.97 16.06
CA PRO A 192 6.73 11.06 14.92
C PRO A 192 7.36 9.69 15.24
N VAL A 193 8.51 9.66 15.92
CA VAL A 193 9.20 8.41 16.32
C VAL A 193 8.36 7.65 17.33
N MET A 194 7.77 8.34 18.31
CA MET A 194 6.89 7.71 19.31
C MET A 194 5.68 7.04 18.66
N ARG A 195 5.09 7.65 17.63
CA ARG A 195 4.00 7.06 16.84
C ARG A 195 4.47 5.89 15.98
N HIS A 196 5.68 5.98 15.42
CA HIS A 196 6.27 4.91 14.63
C HIS A 196 6.52 3.67 15.49
N VAL A 197 7.17 3.82 16.64
CA VAL A 197 7.37 2.75 17.62
C VAL A 197 6.04 2.19 18.14
N GLN A 198 5.04 3.04 18.37
CA GLN A 198 3.70 2.58 18.77
C GLN A 198 3.08 1.66 17.72
N ARG A 199 3.12 2.04 16.44
CA ARG A 199 2.53 1.26 15.35
C ARG A 199 3.25 -0.09 15.16
N ALA A 200 4.56 -0.11 15.29
CA ALA A 200 5.35 -1.33 15.14
C ALA A 200 5.20 -2.28 16.34
N MET A 201 5.30 -1.78 17.57
CA MET A 201 5.30 -2.62 18.77
C MET A 201 3.89 -2.97 19.27
N LEU A 202 2.90 -2.14 18.96
CA LEU A 202 1.52 -2.20 19.47
C LEU A 202 0.51 -1.82 18.36
N PRO A 203 0.41 -2.58 17.25
CA PRO A 203 -0.36 -2.18 16.05
C PRO A 203 -1.86 -1.98 16.32
N ALA A 204 -2.44 -2.77 17.24
CA ALA A 204 -3.84 -2.63 17.64
C ALA A 204 -4.10 -1.46 18.63
N SER A 205 -3.08 -0.67 18.99
CA SER A 205 -3.23 0.42 19.96
C SER A 205 -3.63 1.73 19.31
N GLY A 206 -4.68 2.37 19.84
CA GLY A 206 -5.13 3.68 19.38
C GLY A 206 -4.30 4.85 19.94
N PRO A 207 -4.51 6.08 19.44
CA PRO A 207 -3.77 7.29 19.88
C PRO A 207 -3.91 7.60 21.38
N ALA A 208 -4.97 7.09 22.02
CA ALA A 208 -5.21 7.16 23.45
C ALA A 208 -4.05 6.60 24.30
N VAL A 209 -3.39 5.53 23.83
CA VAL A 209 -2.31 4.86 24.58
C VAL A 209 -1.07 5.76 24.67
N LEU A 210 -0.74 6.45 23.58
CA LEU A 210 0.34 7.43 23.56
C LEU A 210 0.02 8.66 24.42
N ALA A 211 -1.23 9.12 24.38
CA ALA A 211 -1.69 10.22 25.23
C ALA A 211 -1.57 9.90 26.74
N GLU A 212 -1.82 8.64 27.15
CA GLU A 212 -1.58 8.19 28.53
C GLU A 212 -0.12 8.34 28.95
N VAL A 213 0.83 8.03 28.07
CA VAL A 213 2.27 8.18 28.36
C VAL A 213 2.65 9.66 28.42
N LEU A 214 2.19 10.48 27.47
CA LEU A 214 2.50 11.91 27.42
C LEU A 214 1.94 12.69 28.62
N LEU A 215 0.77 12.29 29.13
CA LEU A 215 0.10 12.94 30.26
C LEU A 215 0.39 12.28 31.62
N SER A 216 1.27 11.28 31.66
CA SER A 216 1.59 10.50 32.86
C SER A 216 2.43 11.26 33.91
N GLY A 217 3.06 12.36 33.51
CA GLY A 217 4.11 13.01 34.30
C GLY A 217 5.47 12.28 34.26
N LEU A 218 5.61 11.21 33.48
CA LEU A 218 6.92 10.56 33.22
C LEU A 218 7.77 11.36 32.23
N VAL A 219 7.12 12.16 31.39
CA VAL A 219 7.69 12.83 30.24
C VAL A 219 7.38 14.33 30.33
N ARG A 220 8.33 15.17 29.94
CA ARG A 220 8.17 16.61 29.81
C ARG A 220 8.53 17.06 28.39
N ALA A 221 7.84 18.08 27.88
CA ALA A 221 8.22 18.72 26.62
C ALA A 221 9.49 19.57 26.82
N GLN A 222 10.34 19.66 25.80
CA GLN A 222 11.60 20.41 25.81
C GLN A 222 11.66 21.32 24.57
N GLY A 223 11.66 22.64 24.77
CA GLY A 223 11.78 23.63 23.69
C GLY A 223 10.47 23.93 22.93
N ALA A 224 10.58 24.74 21.87
CA ALA A 224 9.47 25.11 20.98
C ALA A 224 9.26 24.11 19.82
N GLU A 225 10.25 23.26 19.55
CA GLU A 225 10.16 22.14 18.62
C GLU A 225 9.75 20.87 19.38
N TYR A 226 8.90 20.03 18.77
CA TYR A 226 8.14 18.89 19.34
C TYR A 226 8.95 17.74 19.98
N TRP A 227 9.88 18.05 20.88
CA TRP A 227 10.74 17.12 21.60
C TRP A 227 10.21 16.85 23.00
N TYR A 228 10.23 15.58 23.36
CA TYR A 228 9.90 15.11 24.68
C TYR A 228 11.15 14.51 25.34
N ARG A 229 11.20 14.56 26.67
CA ARG A 229 12.25 13.89 27.44
C ARG A 229 11.64 13.26 28.68
N PHE A 230 12.08 12.06 29.03
CA PHE A 230 11.75 11.49 30.32
C PHE A 230 12.30 12.36 31.45
N ASN A 231 11.56 12.44 32.56
CA ASN A 231 12.09 13.01 33.79
C ASN A 231 13.37 12.25 34.21
N PRO A 232 14.36 12.94 34.83
CA PRO A 232 15.65 12.33 35.17
C PRO A 232 15.49 10.97 35.87
N GLY A 233 16.23 9.95 35.43
CA GLY A 233 16.22 8.60 36.02
C GLY A 233 15.00 7.71 35.67
N VAL A 234 13.93 8.24 35.06
CA VAL A 234 12.75 7.44 34.67
C VAL A 234 13.07 6.50 33.51
N ARG A 235 13.86 6.97 32.52
CA ARG A 235 14.28 6.17 31.36
C ARG A 235 15.00 4.89 31.80
N ASP A 236 15.92 4.98 32.77
CA ASP A 236 16.69 3.82 33.25
C ASP A 236 15.84 2.81 34.02
N VAL A 237 14.77 3.26 34.67
CA VAL A 237 13.83 2.36 35.38
C VAL A 237 12.97 1.59 34.37
N LEU A 238 12.45 2.28 33.35
CA LEU A 238 11.62 1.67 32.30
C LEU A 238 12.45 0.77 31.37
N LEU A 239 13.63 1.21 30.97
CA LEU A 239 14.54 0.44 30.14
C LEU A 239 14.98 -0.83 30.86
N ARG A 240 15.13 -0.79 32.19
CA ARG A 240 15.40 -1.98 33.02
C ARG A 240 14.31 -3.05 32.98
N ALA A 241 13.06 -2.64 32.81
CA ALA A 241 11.93 -3.55 32.71
C ALA A 241 11.68 -4.08 31.29
N LEU A 242 12.32 -3.52 30.26
CA LEU A 242 12.17 -3.96 28.87
C LEU A 242 13.07 -5.19 28.59
N PRO A 243 12.51 -6.29 28.03
CA PRO A 243 13.29 -7.43 27.56
C PRO A 243 14.31 -7.04 26.49
N ALA A 244 15.47 -7.71 26.46
CA ALA A 244 16.53 -7.40 25.50
C ALA A 244 16.11 -7.63 24.03
N GLY A 245 15.24 -8.63 23.78
CA GLY A 245 14.65 -8.87 22.46
C GLY A 245 13.81 -7.67 21.99
N ASP A 246 12.85 -7.25 22.81
CA ASP A 246 11.98 -6.09 22.52
C ASP A 246 12.80 -4.80 22.34
N ALA A 247 13.85 -4.60 23.13
CA ALA A 247 14.74 -3.44 22.98
C ALA A 247 15.45 -3.42 21.62
N ARG A 248 15.85 -4.60 21.11
CA ARG A 248 16.51 -4.73 19.80
C ARG A 248 15.52 -4.52 18.65
N VAL A 249 14.28 -4.98 18.78
CA VAL A 249 13.21 -4.68 17.82
C VAL A 249 12.93 -3.17 17.75
N VAL A 250 12.86 -2.48 18.90
CA VAL A 250 12.69 -1.02 18.93
C VAL A 250 13.84 -0.29 18.24
N LEU A 251 15.09 -0.76 18.39
CA LEU A 251 16.23 -0.20 17.67
C LEU A 251 16.09 -0.37 16.16
N ASN A 252 15.70 -1.55 15.67
CA ASN A 252 15.48 -1.79 14.24
C ASN A 252 14.40 -0.86 13.68
N VAL A 253 13.28 -0.70 14.40
CA VAL A 253 12.19 0.22 14.03
C VAL A 253 12.68 1.68 14.00
N CYS A 254 13.56 2.07 14.92
CA CYS A 254 14.16 3.42 14.90
C CYS A 254 15.16 3.59 13.76
N SER A 255 15.93 2.55 13.41
CA SER A 255 16.83 2.55 12.25
C SER A 255 16.07 2.68 10.95
N GLU A 256 14.99 1.92 10.77
CA GLU A 256 14.06 2.03 9.64
C GLU A 256 13.45 3.44 9.54
N TYR A 257 13.07 4.05 10.67
CA TYR A 257 12.63 5.43 10.71
C TYR A 257 13.71 6.40 10.20
N VAL A 258 14.97 6.24 10.64
CA VAL A 258 16.08 7.10 10.22
C VAL A 258 16.37 6.93 8.73
N GLU A 259 16.42 5.70 8.23
CA GLU A 259 16.65 5.40 6.82
C GLU A 259 15.58 6.05 5.94
N ARG A 260 14.30 5.89 6.31
CA ARG A 260 13.18 6.48 5.56
C ARG A 260 13.11 8.01 5.60
N HIS A 261 13.48 8.65 6.71
CA HIS A 261 13.31 10.10 6.87
C HIS A 261 14.57 10.92 6.53
N PHE A 262 15.76 10.33 6.57
CA PHE A 262 17.02 11.05 6.36
C PHE A 262 17.83 10.53 5.16
N GLY A 263 17.34 9.52 4.42
CA GLY A 263 17.79 9.20 3.06
C GLY A 263 19.26 8.81 2.91
N ARG A 264 19.87 8.23 3.95
CA ARG A 264 21.26 7.73 3.88
C ARG A 264 21.29 6.26 4.28
N SER A 265 21.95 5.44 3.45
CA SER A 265 22.40 4.08 3.75
C SER A 265 23.32 4.10 4.97
N LEU A 266 22.75 4.18 6.16
CA LEU A 266 23.42 3.83 7.40
C LEU A 266 22.92 2.43 7.77
N HIS A 267 23.17 1.45 6.89
CA HIS A 267 22.87 0.02 7.05
C HIS A 267 23.48 -0.64 8.31
N ASN A 268 24.02 0.17 9.20
CA ASN A 268 24.65 -0.20 10.45
C ASN A 268 24.62 0.98 11.45
N PHE A 269 23.54 1.78 11.47
CA PHE A 269 23.40 2.91 12.41
C PHE A 269 23.69 2.54 13.89
N PRO A 270 23.26 1.37 14.41
CA PRO A 270 23.67 0.91 15.73
C PRO A 270 25.18 0.66 15.85
N ALA A 271 25.84 0.17 14.81
CA ALA A 271 27.28 -0.10 14.80
C ALA A 271 28.12 1.19 14.67
N TYR A 272 27.62 2.20 13.93
CA TYR A 272 28.26 3.52 13.83
C TYR A 272 28.22 4.27 15.16
N ALA A 273 27.11 4.19 15.89
CA ALA A 273 26.97 4.79 17.23
C ALA A 273 27.83 4.10 18.32
N LEU A 274 28.34 2.89 18.05
CA LEU A 274 29.13 2.09 18.99
C LEU A 274 30.65 2.17 18.78
N THR A 275 31.10 2.84 17.71
CA THR A 275 32.52 2.97 17.39
C THR A 275 33.02 4.34 17.84
N PRO A 276 33.79 4.47 18.93
CA PRO A 276 34.50 5.72 19.20
C PRO A 276 35.49 5.98 18.05
N PRO A 277 35.78 7.25 17.69
CA PRO A 277 36.82 7.55 16.71
C PRO A 277 38.15 7.04 17.27
N SER A 278 38.62 5.92 16.77
CA SER A 278 39.97 5.43 17.00
C SER A 278 40.81 5.77 15.78
N ASP A 279 41.80 6.63 15.98
CA ASP A 279 42.92 6.79 15.05
C ASP A 279 43.64 5.44 14.92
N GLU A 280 43.50 4.78 13.76
CA GLU A 280 44.55 4.06 13.01
C GLU A 280 43.97 3.00 12.05
N THR A 281 44.15 3.29 10.75
CA THR A 281 44.33 2.38 9.59
C THR A 281 43.34 1.21 9.35
N ASP A 282 42.43 1.38 8.38
CA ASP A 282 42.56 0.76 7.05
C ASP A 282 41.58 1.38 6.04
N THR A 283 42.05 1.54 4.81
CA THR A 283 41.55 2.48 3.80
C THR A 283 40.45 1.85 2.92
N HIS A 284 39.18 2.09 3.30
CA HIS A 284 38.03 2.34 2.42
C HIS A 284 36.88 2.86 3.30
N THR A 285 37.08 4.02 3.91
CA THR A 285 36.21 4.53 4.97
C THR A 285 35.43 5.74 4.48
N TRP A 286 34.11 5.67 4.62
CA TRP A 286 33.22 6.83 4.57
C TRP A 286 33.84 7.96 5.39
N GLY A 287 34.09 9.10 4.75
CA GLY A 287 34.83 10.22 5.35
C GLY A 287 34.16 10.77 6.61
N ASP A 288 34.98 11.46 7.41
CA ASP A 288 34.68 12.26 8.62
C ASP A 288 33.48 13.22 8.49
N ALA A 289 32.29 12.69 8.28
CA ALA A 289 31.05 13.44 8.31
C ALA A 289 30.50 13.38 9.73
N GLN A 290 30.76 14.45 10.49
CA GLN A 290 30.11 14.71 11.77
C GLN A 290 28.59 14.48 11.61
N LEU A 291 28.01 13.61 12.46
CA LEU A 291 26.58 13.30 12.41
C LEU A 291 25.78 14.62 12.48
N PRO A 292 24.79 14.83 11.60
CA PRO A 292 23.86 15.95 11.73
C PRO A 292 23.29 15.99 13.15
N ALA A 293 23.15 17.19 13.73
CA ALA A 293 22.67 17.37 15.10
C ALA A 293 21.30 16.68 15.35
N GLU A 294 20.50 16.52 14.31
CA GLU A 294 19.20 15.84 14.31
C GLU A 294 19.30 14.31 14.55
N LEU A 295 20.41 13.67 14.17
CA LEU A 295 20.66 12.23 14.33
C LEU A 295 21.38 11.88 15.64
N GLN A 296 21.94 12.87 16.33
CA GLN A 296 22.67 12.67 17.58
C GLN A 296 21.82 11.97 18.67
N PRO A 297 20.54 12.30 18.88
CA PRO A 297 19.69 11.61 19.87
C PRO A 297 19.42 10.14 19.51
N PHE A 298 19.44 9.78 18.22
CA PHE A 298 19.32 8.38 17.79
C PHE A 298 20.59 7.61 18.12
N ALA A 299 21.77 8.21 17.94
CA ALA A 299 23.05 7.60 18.26
C ALA A 299 23.23 7.39 19.78
N GLU A 300 22.90 8.41 20.58
CA GLU A 300 22.97 8.33 22.06
C GLU A 300 22.09 7.21 22.62
N ILE A 301 20.86 7.07 22.12
CA ILE A 301 19.94 6.03 22.56
C ILE A 301 20.37 4.64 22.07
N SER A 302 20.89 4.53 20.84
CA SER A 302 21.45 3.28 20.32
C SER A 302 22.62 2.78 21.17
N ALA A 303 23.53 3.69 21.56
CA ALA A 303 24.64 3.38 22.46
C ALA A 303 24.16 2.95 23.86
N LEU A 304 23.16 3.65 24.42
CA LEU A 304 22.57 3.32 25.72
C LEU A 304 21.94 1.92 25.74
N VAL A 305 21.21 1.54 24.69
CA VAL A 305 20.55 0.23 24.58
C VAL A 305 21.57 -0.87 24.33
N ALA A 306 22.57 -0.64 23.48
CA ALA A 306 23.62 -1.60 23.19
C ALA A 306 24.53 -1.88 24.40
N ALA A 307 24.89 -0.85 25.18
CA ALA A 307 25.64 -1.00 26.43
C ALA A 307 24.89 -1.89 27.46
N ARG A 308 23.55 -1.87 27.42
CA ARG A 308 22.69 -2.73 28.26
C ARG A 308 22.53 -4.15 27.71
N CYS A 309 22.50 -4.31 26.39
CA CYS A 309 22.24 -5.60 25.74
C CYS A 309 23.52 -6.41 25.44
N ALA A 310 24.71 -5.84 25.70
CA ALA A 310 25.98 -6.54 25.56
C ALA A 310 26.07 -7.72 26.56
N PRO A 311 26.46 -8.94 26.12
CA PRO A 311 26.67 -10.05 27.03
C PRO A 311 27.83 -9.73 28.00
N PRO A 312 27.76 -10.13 29.28
CA PRO A 312 28.85 -9.91 30.21
C PRO A 312 30.06 -10.76 29.81
N GLY A 313 31.08 -10.15 29.21
CA GLY A 313 32.41 -10.75 29.04
C GLY A 313 33.04 -10.63 27.65
N ARG A 314 33.68 -9.49 27.36
CA ARG A 314 34.92 -9.43 26.56
C ARG A 314 35.84 -8.35 27.14
N SER A 315 36.55 -8.70 28.19
CA SER A 315 37.83 -8.09 28.60
C SER A 315 38.87 -9.21 28.59
N ALA A 316 40.09 -8.87 28.21
CA ALA A 316 41.18 -9.78 27.85
C ALA A 316 41.63 -10.75 28.97
N SER A 317 42.02 -11.95 28.52
CA SER A 317 43.01 -12.88 29.10
C SER A 317 42.92 -13.32 30.58
N ALA A 318 42.51 -14.57 30.82
CA ALA A 318 43.11 -15.53 31.78
C ALA A 318 42.47 -16.94 31.61
N PRO A 319 43.18 -18.05 31.94
CA PRO A 319 42.87 -19.39 31.43
C PRO A 319 41.79 -20.16 32.22
N SER A 320 41.25 -21.16 31.54
CA SER A 320 40.14 -22.06 31.85
C SER A 320 40.10 -22.71 33.25
N ALA A 321 38.87 -22.90 33.77
CA ALA A 321 38.50 -23.96 34.70
C ALA A 321 37.15 -24.58 34.29
N PRO A 322 36.89 -25.89 34.58
CA PRO A 322 35.88 -26.68 33.89
C PRO A 322 34.46 -26.48 34.44
N ARG A 323 33.49 -26.67 33.54
CA ARG A 323 32.04 -26.55 33.74
C ARG A 323 31.46 -27.82 34.40
N PRO A 324 30.59 -27.74 35.43
CA PRO A 324 29.82 -28.90 35.90
C PRO A 324 28.60 -29.19 35.00
N PRO A 325 28.08 -30.43 34.98
CA PRO A 325 27.14 -30.91 33.98
C PRO A 325 25.73 -30.32 34.14
N ALA A 326 25.04 -30.18 33.00
CA ALA A 326 23.69 -29.64 32.89
C ALA A 326 22.64 -30.62 33.44
N GLU A 327 21.65 -30.09 34.18
CA GLU A 327 20.40 -30.79 34.47
C GLU A 327 19.49 -30.86 33.23
N PRO A 328 18.74 -31.95 33.03
CA PRO A 328 17.88 -32.13 31.88
C PRO A 328 16.61 -31.27 31.98
N PRO A 329 16.04 -30.82 30.84
CA PRO A 329 14.82 -30.02 30.85
C PRO A 329 13.58 -30.86 31.26
N PRO A 330 12.55 -30.23 31.83
CA PRO A 330 11.34 -30.90 32.26
C PRO A 330 10.50 -31.39 31.06
N GLN A 331 10.01 -32.61 31.19
CA GLN A 331 9.25 -33.35 30.18
C GLN A 331 7.92 -32.67 29.85
N ALA A 332 7.71 -32.41 28.55
CA ALA A 332 6.42 -32.04 27.99
C ALA A 332 5.48 -33.26 27.94
N GLN A 333 4.19 -33.02 28.13
CA GLN A 333 3.14 -34.03 28.11
C GLN A 333 3.01 -34.66 26.70
N PRO A 334 2.78 -35.98 26.58
CA PRO A 334 2.78 -36.66 25.29
C PRO A 334 1.55 -36.30 24.45
N GLN A 335 1.80 -35.69 23.29
CA GLN A 335 0.86 -35.69 22.16
C GLN A 335 0.82 -37.10 21.52
N PRO A 336 -0.28 -37.48 20.84
CA PRO A 336 -0.43 -38.83 20.29
C PRO A 336 0.62 -39.13 19.20
N GLN A 337 1.56 -40.01 19.53
CA GLN A 337 2.76 -40.39 18.76
C GLN A 337 2.52 -40.93 17.33
N GLY A 338 1.27 -41.20 16.95
CA GLY A 338 0.92 -41.64 15.59
C GLY A 338 0.84 -40.50 14.55
N GLN A 339 0.68 -39.24 14.99
CA GLN A 339 0.53 -38.08 14.09
C GLN A 339 1.88 -37.48 13.66
N GLU A 340 2.88 -37.44 14.54
CA GLU A 340 4.23 -36.96 14.21
C GLU A 340 4.95 -37.88 13.21
N GLN A 341 4.80 -39.20 13.35
CA GLN A 341 5.42 -40.17 12.42
C GLN A 341 4.85 -40.07 10.99
N GLY A 342 3.55 -39.80 10.85
CA GLY A 342 2.92 -39.57 9.54
C GLY A 342 3.35 -38.25 8.90
N GLN A 343 3.54 -37.19 9.71
CA GLN A 343 4.05 -35.90 9.23
C GLN A 343 5.53 -35.95 8.85
N GLU A 344 6.37 -36.66 9.60
CA GLU A 344 7.79 -36.87 9.28
C GLU A 344 7.99 -37.69 8.00
N GLN A 345 7.20 -38.76 7.80
CA GLN A 345 7.23 -39.54 6.56
C GLN A 345 6.77 -38.71 5.34
N ALA A 346 5.66 -37.98 5.44
CA ALA A 346 5.18 -37.10 4.37
C ALA A 346 6.15 -35.94 4.07
N PHE A 347 6.94 -35.50 5.07
CA PHE A 347 7.99 -34.50 4.88
C PHE A 347 9.19 -35.07 4.12
N GLY A 348 9.61 -36.30 4.44
CA GLY A 348 10.67 -37.03 3.72
C GLY A 348 10.34 -37.28 2.25
N GLU A 349 9.14 -37.80 1.98
CA GLU A 349 8.70 -38.11 0.60
C GLU A 349 8.59 -36.86 -0.28
N ALA A 350 8.10 -35.75 0.26
CA ALA A 350 8.03 -34.48 -0.45
C ALA A 350 9.43 -33.92 -0.76
N ARG A 351 10.38 -34.02 0.18
CA ARG A 351 11.76 -33.59 -0.04
C ARG A 351 12.44 -34.38 -1.16
N ASP A 352 12.17 -35.68 -1.24
CA ASP A 352 12.66 -36.53 -2.32
C ASP A 352 12.01 -36.21 -3.66
N ALA A 353 10.70 -35.91 -3.68
CA ALA A 353 10.03 -35.43 -4.88
C ALA A 353 10.62 -34.12 -5.40
N VAL A 354 10.94 -33.18 -4.50
CA VAL A 354 11.64 -31.95 -4.86
C VAL A 354 13.00 -32.25 -5.47
N HIS A 355 13.82 -33.08 -4.82
CA HIS A 355 15.14 -33.43 -5.35
C HIS A 355 15.06 -34.04 -6.76
N ARG A 356 14.10 -34.93 -7.03
CA ARG A 356 13.91 -35.52 -8.37
C ARG A 356 13.50 -34.51 -9.44
N SER A 357 12.87 -33.41 -9.03
CA SER A 357 12.42 -32.33 -9.91
C SER A 357 13.53 -31.33 -10.27
N VAL A 358 14.58 -31.23 -9.43
CA VAL A 358 15.72 -30.30 -9.62
C VAL A 358 16.73 -30.90 -10.59
N VAL A 359 17.24 -30.08 -11.49
CA VAL A 359 18.20 -30.46 -12.54
C VAL A 359 19.47 -29.63 -12.48
N ARG A 360 20.56 -30.21 -12.99
CA ARG A 360 21.83 -29.53 -13.24
C ARG A 360 21.82 -28.93 -14.65
N ILE A 361 22.17 -27.66 -14.76
CA ILE A 361 22.31 -26.97 -16.04
C ILE A 361 23.79 -26.81 -16.37
N GLY A 362 24.16 -27.16 -17.60
CA GLY A 362 25.54 -27.13 -18.08
C GLY A 362 25.61 -27.19 -19.61
N PRO A 363 26.80 -27.47 -20.18
CA PRO A 363 26.99 -27.60 -21.61
C PRO A 363 26.40 -28.92 -22.16
N ALA A 364 25.86 -28.88 -23.39
CA ALA A 364 25.24 -30.05 -24.03
C ALA A 364 26.22 -31.16 -24.43
N HIS A 365 27.49 -30.84 -24.70
CA HIS A 365 28.44 -31.76 -25.36
C HIS A 365 29.68 -32.19 -24.55
N ASP A 366 29.75 -31.87 -23.26
CA ASP A 366 30.91 -32.27 -22.43
C ASP A 366 30.71 -33.64 -21.75
N GLY A 367 31.81 -34.36 -21.47
CA GLY A 367 31.84 -35.68 -20.82
C GLY A 367 31.33 -35.71 -19.38
N VAL A 368 31.55 -36.80 -18.64
CA VAL A 368 31.00 -37.04 -17.27
C VAL A 368 31.29 -35.89 -16.29
N ASP A 369 32.33 -35.09 -16.54
CA ASP A 369 32.81 -33.94 -15.75
C ASP A 369 32.36 -32.54 -16.28
N ALA A 370 31.25 -32.47 -17.00
CA ALA A 370 30.72 -31.20 -17.53
C ALA A 370 30.56 -30.14 -16.42
N PRO A 371 31.08 -28.91 -16.61
CA PRO A 371 31.03 -27.87 -15.59
C PRO A 371 29.59 -27.42 -15.31
N LEU A 372 29.24 -27.35 -14.03
CA LEU A 372 27.95 -26.82 -13.57
C LEU A 372 27.85 -25.31 -13.87
N TRP A 373 26.87 -24.90 -14.67
CA TRP A 373 26.53 -23.49 -14.87
C TRP A 373 25.57 -22.99 -13.80
N GLY A 374 24.63 -23.84 -13.39
CA GLY A 374 23.63 -23.54 -12.37
C GLY A 374 22.64 -24.68 -12.20
N SER A 375 21.54 -24.38 -11.53
CA SER A 375 20.44 -25.31 -11.27
C SER A 375 19.18 -24.87 -12.00
N GLY A 376 18.26 -25.80 -12.21
CA GLY A 376 16.90 -25.52 -12.67
C GLY A 376 15.93 -26.55 -12.11
N PHE A 377 14.66 -26.47 -12.48
CA PHE A 377 13.68 -27.49 -12.08
C PHE A 377 12.55 -27.62 -13.09
N PHE A 378 11.95 -28.81 -13.17
CA PHE A 378 10.80 -29.03 -14.04
C PHE A 378 9.54 -28.37 -13.46
N ILE A 379 8.85 -27.59 -14.31
CA ILE A 379 7.55 -26.97 -13.99
C ILE A 379 6.42 -27.57 -14.82
N ALA A 380 6.74 -28.15 -15.98
CA ALA A 380 5.81 -28.93 -16.78
C ALA A 380 6.62 -29.97 -17.56
N PRO A 381 5.98 -31.01 -18.12
CA PRO A 381 6.67 -32.01 -18.94
C PRO A 381 7.46 -31.35 -20.08
N GLY A 382 8.78 -31.55 -20.08
CA GLY A 382 9.67 -30.94 -21.08
C GLY A 382 10.03 -29.47 -20.85
N TRP A 383 9.68 -28.89 -19.70
CA TRP A 383 9.90 -27.47 -19.40
C TRP A 383 10.65 -27.26 -18.09
N VAL A 384 11.83 -26.66 -18.20
CA VAL A 384 12.69 -26.31 -17.05
C VAL A 384 12.69 -24.80 -16.83
N LEU A 385 12.47 -24.39 -15.59
CA LEU A 385 12.64 -23.02 -15.12
C LEU A 385 14.01 -22.85 -14.45
N THR A 386 14.68 -21.73 -14.72
CA THR A 386 15.98 -21.35 -14.16
C THR A 386 16.13 -19.83 -14.12
N SER A 387 17.18 -19.32 -13.48
CA SER A 387 17.60 -17.91 -13.63
C SER A 387 18.19 -17.65 -15.01
N ALA A 388 17.96 -16.47 -15.59
CA ALA A 388 18.47 -16.11 -16.91
C ALA A 388 20.01 -16.02 -16.91
N HIS A 389 20.61 -15.50 -15.84
CA HIS A 389 22.07 -15.37 -15.75
C HIS A 389 22.82 -16.72 -15.77
N VAL A 390 22.16 -17.82 -15.40
CA VAL A 390 22.76 -19.17 -15.46
C VAL A 390 23.11 -19.53 -16.90
N LEU A 391 22.35 -19.02 -17.87
CA LEU A 391 22.54 -19.30 -19.29
C LEU A 391 23.54 -18.32 -19.95
N THR A 392 23.97 -17.27 -19.24
CA THR A 392 24.77 -16.18 -19.82
C THR A 392 26.22 -16.10 -19.33
N GLN A 393 26.54 -16.69 -18.17
CA GLN A 393 27.81 -16.47 -17.47
C GLN A 393 29.08 -16.96 -18.19
N ARG A 394 29.02 -17.71 -19.31
CA ARG A 394 30.23 -18.33 -19.92
C ARG A 394 30.32 -18.34 -21.47
N ARG A 395 29.85 -17.30 -22.16
CA ARG A 395 30.11 -17.06 -23.60
C ARG A 395 29.69 -18.18 -24.56
N THR A 396 28.75 -19.04 -24.18
CA THR A 396 27.94 -19.75 -25.17
C THR A 396 26.81 -18.82 -25.55
N THR A 397 26.83 -18.30 -26.78
CA THR A 397 25.66 -17.64 -27.37
C THR A 397 24.56 -18.69 -27.52
N ALA A 398 23.86 -19.02 -26.44
CA ALA A 398 22.65 -19.83 -26.50
C ALA A 398 21.59 -19.01 -27.22
N ARG A 399 21.61 -19.06 -28.55
CA ARG A 399 20.61 -18.44 -29.40
C ARG A 399 19.30 -19.20 -29.25
N ARG A 400 18.19 -18.46 -29.28
CA ARG A 400 16.84 -19.02 -29.25
C ARG A 400 16.70 -20.07 -30.36
N GLY A 401 16.35 -21.31 -30.01
CA GLY A 401 16.14 -22.41 -30.96
C GLY A 401 17.33 -23.31 -31.28
N GLU A 402 18.50 -23.14 -30.63
CA GLU A 402 19.63 -24.07 -30.76
C GLU A 402 19.73 -24.97 -29.51
N PRO A 403 19.85 -26.32 -29.66
CA PRO A 403 19.85 -27.26 -28.54
C PRO A 403 21.23 -27.35 -27.86
N VAL A 404 21.72 -26.23 -27.33
CA VAL A 404 23.08 -26.10 -26.77
C VAL A 404 23.14 -26.21 -25.24
N ILE A 405 21.99 -26.39 -24.58
CA ILE A 405 21.87 -26.48 -23.12
C ILE A 405 21.83 -27.95 -22.70
N GLY A 406 22.76 -28.37 -21.85
CA GLY A 406 22.75 -29.68 -21.21
C GLY A 406 21.93 -29.64 -19.92
N VAL A 407 20.96 -30.55 -19.80
CA VAL A 407 20.12 -30.73 -18.61
C VAL A 407 20.38 -32.11 -18.04
N THR A 408 20.89 -32.21 -16.81
CA THR A 408 21.13 -33.50 -16.14
C THR A 408 20.18 -33.68 -14.97
N THR A 409 19.38 -34.74 -15.00
CA THR A 409 18.40 -35.06 -13.95
C THR A 409 19.06 -35.57 -12.66
N ALA A 410 18.29 -35.66 -11.57
CA ALA A 410 18.75 -36.28 -10.33
C ALA A 410 19.17 -37.75 -10.53
N ALA A 411 18.50 -38.47 -11.43
CA ALA A 411 18.86 -39.83 -11.83
C ALA A 411 20.12 -39.93 -12.72
N GLY A 412 20.74 -38.79 -13.07
CA GLY A 412 21.93 -38.74 -13.91
C GLY A 412 21.66 -38.83 -15.41
N GLN A 413 20.39 -38.86 -15.83
CA GLN A 413 20.02 -38.82 -17.25
C GLN A 413 20.39 -37.46 -17.83
N ARG A 414 21.09 -37.47 -18.97
CA ARG A 414 21.43 -36.27 -19.72
C ARG A 414 20.45 -36.04 -20.85
N LEU A 415 19.97 -34.81 -20.93
CA LEU A 415 19.00 -34.32 -21.90
C LEU A 415 19.55 -33.04 -22.53
N THR A 416 19.07 -32.72 -23.73
CA THR A 416 19.40 -31.48 -24.43
C THR A 416 18.20 -30.55 -24.39
N GLY A 417 18.44 -29.26 -24.16
CA GLY A 417 17.43 -28.23 -24.16
C GLY A 417 17.81 -27.01 -25.00
N GLU A 418 16.78 -26.26 -25.37
CA GLU A 418 16.89 -24.98 -26.06
C GLU A 418 16.31 -23.85 -25.19
N LEU A 419 16.87 -22.64 -25.32
CA LEU A 419 16.31 -21.45 -24.68
C LEU A 419 15.02 -21.04 -25.39
N ALA A 420 13.88 -21.12 -24.69
CA ALA A 420 12.58 -20.74 -25.23
C ALA A 420 12.28 -19.25 -25.04
N CYS A 421 12.50 -18.73 -23.84
CA CYS A 421 12.45 -17.30 -23.51
C CYS A 421 13.24 -16.99 -22.23
N ALA A 422 13.74 -15.76 -22.12
CA ALA A 422 14.42 -15.24 -20.93
C ALA A 422 14.01 -13.79 -20.69
N LEU A 423 13.98 -13.40 -19.42
CA LEU A 423 13.85 -12.03 -18.98
C LEU A 423 15.08 -11.60 -18.17
N PRO A 424 15.49 -10.32 -18.27
CA PRO A 424 15.01 -9.35 -19.26
C PRO A 424 15.38 -9.78 -20.68
N ALA A 425 14.56 -9.43 -21.68
CA ALA A 425 14.89 -9.70 -23.07
C ALA A 425 16.23 -9.01 -23.39
N PRO A 426 17.26 -9.74 -23.84
CA PRO A 426 18.58 -9.14 -24.07
C PRO A 426 18.45 -8.03 -25.13
N PRO A 427 18.78 -6.77 -24.79
CA PRO A 427 18.63 -5.64 -25.72
C PRO A 427 19.56 -5.76 -26.94
N ASP A 428 20.62 -6.54 -26.79
CA ASP A 428 21.55 -6.97 -27.84
C ASP A 428 21.80 -8.48 -27.62
N PRO A 429 21.57 -9.35 -28.63
CA PRO A 429 21.82 -10.79 -28.49
C PRO A 429 23.28 -11.13 -28.16
N ASP A 430 24.21 -10.21 -28.42
CA ASP A 430 25.63 -10.35 -28.09
C ASP A 430 25.99 -9.76 -26.71
N ARG A 431 25.05 -9.07 -26.03
CA ARG A 431 25.24 -8.51 -24.68
C ARG A 431 24.32 -9.22 -23.66
N PRO A 432 24.86 -10.12 -22.83
CA PRO A 432 24.06 -10.84 -21.86
C PRO A 432 23.49 -9.94 -20.73
N PRO A 433 22.29 -10.26 -20.20
CA PRO A 433 21.78 -9.63 -18.98
C PRO A 433 22.74 -9.84 -17.80
N SER A 434 22.87 -8.80 -16.98
CA SER A 434 23.80 -8.74 -15.87
C SER A 434 23.14 -9.21 -14.57
N ARG A 435 23.95 -9.67 -13.61
CA ARG A 435 23.49 -10.08 -12.29
C ARG A 435 22.95 -8.84 -11.56
N GLY A 436 21.63 -8.68 -11.52
CA GLY A 436 20.95 -7.52 -10.96
C GLY A 436 19.74 -7.02 -11.76
N ASP A 437 19.66 -7.36 -13.05
CA ASP A 437 18.55 -6.97 -13.92
C ASP A 437 17.31 -7.82 -13.61
N ALA A 438 16.21 -7.20 -13.16
CA ALA A 438 14.95 -7.92 -12.83
C ALA A 438 13.92 -7.79 -13.97
N PRO A 439 13.11 -8.84 -14.21
CA PRO A 439 13.16 -10.16 -13.57
C PRO A 439 14.19 -11.09 -14.22
N ASP A 440 14.95 -11.86 -13.45
CA ASP A 440 16.05 -12.73 -13.91
C ASP A 440 15.61 -14.20 -13.99
N ILE A 441 14.85 -14.53 -15.04
CA ILE A 441 14.19 -15.84 -15.22
C ILE A 441 14.28 -16.30 -16.67
N ALA A 442 14.44 -17.60 -16.88
CA ALA A 442 14.48 -18.21 -18.21
C ALA A 442 13.78 -19.58 -18.25
N LEU A 443 13.13 -19.84 -19.38
CA LEU A 443 12.48 -21.11 -19.71
C LEU A 443 13.29 -21.87 -20.75
N VAL A 444 13.59 -23.13 -20.43
CA VAL A 444 14.30 -24.07 -21.28
C VAL A 444 13.34 -25.18 -21.71
N ARG A 445 13.19 -25.37 -23.03
CA ARG A 445 12.44 -26.49 -23.60
C ARG A 445 13.38 -27.68 -23.73
N VAL A 446 13.08 -28.79 -23.07
CA VAL A 446 13.90 -30.00 -23.02
C VAL A 446 13.37 -31.03 -24.02
N MET A 447 14.25 -31.51 -24.89
CA MET A 447 13.92 -32.47 -25.95
C MET A 447 14.19 -33.91 -25.49
N THR A 448 13.28 -34.83 -25.75
CA THR A 448 13.48 -36.27 -25.51
C THR A 448 14.07 -36.95 -26.74
N ALA A 449 15.18 -37.67 -26.57
CA ALA A 449 15.87 -38.38 -27.65
C ALA A 449 15.22 -39.72 -28.07
N THR A 450 13.91 -39.91 -27.91
CA THR A 450 13.25 -41.19 -28.23
C THR A 450 12.38 -41.08 -29.49
N PRO A 451 12.82 -41.61 -30.65
CA PRO A 451 11.98 -41.66 -31.84
C PRO A 451 10.82 -42.64 -31.60
N GLY A 452 9.59 -42.11 -31.58
CA GLY A 452 8.35 -42.91 -31.45
C GLY A 452 7.33 -42.41 -30.43
N HIS A 453 7.69 -41.46 -29.56
CA HIS A 453 6.71 -40.78 -28.69
C HIS A 453 6.15 -39.56 -29.42
N GLN A 454 4.82 -39.38 -29.39
CA GLN A 454 4.13 -38.24 -29.98
C GLN A 454 4.73 -36.92 -29.45
N ALA A 455 4.98 -35.98 -30.36
CA ALA A 455 5.43 -34.63 -30.03
C ALA A 455 4.41 -33.97 -29.09
N GLY A 456 4.73 -33.91 -27.79
CA GLY A 456 3.82 -33.36 -26.78
C GLY A 456 4.11 -33.82 -25.36
N ASN A 457 4.66 -35.03 -25.16
CA ASN A 457 5.06 -35.52 -23.84
C ASN A 457 6.59 -35.44 -23.72
N GLY A 458 7.08 -34.40 -23.03
CA GLY A 458 8.47 -34.32 -22.59
C GLY A 458 8.86 -35.49 -21.66
N PRO A 459 10.10 -35.52 -21.13
CA PRO A 459 10.51 -36.57 -20.22
C PRO A 459 9.57 -36.61 -19.02
N ASP A 460 9.19 -37.81 -18.57
CA ASP A 460 8.30 -38.01 -17.42
C ASP A 460 9.00 -37.58 -16.14
N ALA A 461 8.99 -36.27 -15.90
CA ALA A 461 9.66 -35.61 -14.80
C ALA A 461 8.65 -35.27 -13.71
N ASP A 462 9.06 -35.44 -12.44
CA ASP A 462 8.34 -34.88 -11.32
C ASP A 462 8.36 -33.35 -11.47
N CYS A 463 7.23 -32.75 -11.88
CA CYS A 463 7.11 -31.32 -12.07
C CYS A 463 6.68 -30.67 -10.75
N LEU A 464 7.29 -29.56 -10.38
CA LEU A 464 6.92 -28.83 -9.16
C LEU A 464 5.64 -28.01 -9.38
N TRP A 465 4.80 -27.94 -8.34
CA TRP A 465 3.62 -27.08 -8.33
C TRP A 465 4.03 -25.61 -8.14
N LEU A 466 3.79 -24.77 -9.15
CA LEU A 466 3.98 -23.32 -9.04
C LEU A 466 2.92 -22.72 -8.12
N SER A 467 3.24 -21.72 -7.31
CA SER A 467 2.20 -21.01 -6.56
C SER A 467 1.27 -20.23 -7.51
N ASP A 468 -0.01 -20.20 -7.17
CA ASP A 468 -1.06 -19.37 -7.76
C ASP A 468 -1.26 -18.06 -7.02
N LYS A 469 -0.77 -17.97 -5.79
CA LYS A 469 -0.85 -16.80 -4.90
C LYS A 469 0.06 -15.67 -5.34
N SER A 470 -0.36 -14.42 -5.08
CA SER A 470 0.39 -13.21 -5.41
C SER A 470 1.07 -12.58 -4.20
N ASP A 471 0.64 -12.97 -3.00
CA ASP A 471 1.16 -12.46 -1.73
C ASP A 471 1.89 -13.57 -0.95
N PHE A 472 3.11 -13.25 -0.52
CA PHE A 472 3.97 -14.14 0.24
C PHE A 472 4.40 -13.42 1.52
N PRO A 473 3.52 -13.30 2.54
CA PRO A 473 3.93 -12.83 3.85
C PRO A 473 5.00 -13.76 4.42
N LEU A 474 5.66 -13.37 5.52
CA LEU A 474 6.69 -14.15 6.23
C LEU A 474 6.39 -15.67 6.21
N SER A 475 7.08 -16.40 5.32
CA SER A 475 6.78 -17.80 5.00
C SER A 475 7.97 -18.69 5.31
N GLU A 476 7.73 -19.84 5.95
CA GLU A 476 8.75 -20.87 6.10
C GLU A 476 9.03 -21.52 4.74
N VAL A 477 10.30 -21.57 4.35
CA VAL A 477 10.70 -22.04 3.03
C VAL A 477 11.84 -23.05 3.08
N SER A 478 11.91 -23.87 2.03
CA SER A 478 13.08 -24.67 1.71
C SER A 478 13.68 -24.24 0.37
N THR A 479 15.01 -24.13 0.34
CA THR A 479 15.80 -23.74 -0.83
C THR A 479 16.52 -24.97 -1.36
N HIS A 480 16.63 -25.11 -2.68
CA HIS A 480 17.19 -26.32 -3.31
C HIS A 480 18.08 -25.97 -4.49
N GLY A 481 19.16 -26.71 -4.71
CA GLY A 481 20.03 -26.55 -5.87
C GLY A 481 21.26 -27.46 -5.84
N TYR A 482 21.96 -27.53 -6.96
CA TYR A 482 23.23 -28.23 -7.09
C TYR A 482 24.41 -27.28 -6.88
N VAL A 483 25.50 -27.78 -6.33
CA VAL A 483 26.74 -26.99 -6.17
C VAL A 483 27.94 -27.82 -6.59
N SER A 484 28.98 -27.14 -7.07
CA SER A 484 30.28 -27.76 -7.30
C SER A 484 31.03 -27.91 -5.97
N GLY A 485 31.36 -29.15 -5.60
CA GLY A 485 32.19 -29.48 -4.45
C GLY A 485 33.50 -30.17 -4.84
N PRO A 486 34.40 -30.43 -3.88
CA PRO A 486 35.70 -31.07 -4.12
C PRO A 486 35.58 -32.49 -4.73
N SER A 487 34.47 -33.18 -4.46
CA SER A 487 34.16 -34.54 -4.92
C SER A 487 33.20 -34.58 -6.11
N GLY A 488 32.96 -33.44 -6.79
CA GLY A 488 32.02 -33.32 -7.90
C GLY A 488 30.78 -32.49 -7.55
N VAL A 489 29.75 -32.59 -8.38
CA VAL A 489 28.50 -31.83 -8.21
C VAL A 489 27.59 -32.51 -7.18
N VAL A 490 27.20 -31.79 -6.13
CA VAL A 490 26.41 -32.29 -5.01
C VAL A 490 25.09 -31.52 -4.91
N TYR A 491 24.00 -32.22 -4.59
CA TYR A 491 22.71 -31.59 -4.27
C TYR A 491 22.73 -31.01 -2.86
N MET A 492 22.29 -29.76 -2.73
CA MET A 492 22.16 -29.05 -1.47
C MET A 492 20.74 -28.51 -1.30
N SER A 493 20.31 -28.45 -0.05
CA SER A 493 19.06 -27.80 0.33
C SER A 493 19.20 -27.13 1.69
N GLY A 494 18.58 -25.97 1.86
CA GLY A 494 18.48 -25.24 3.12
C GLY A 494 17.04 -24.99 3.53
N THR A 495 16.84 -24.56 4.77
CA THR A 495 15.56 -24.02 5.27
C THR A 495 15.76 -22.57 5.64
N GLY A 496 14.71 -21.76 5.62
CA GLY A 496 14.77 -20.35 5.99
C GLY A 496 13.39 -19.72 6.06
N VAL A 497 13.37 -18.40 6.15
CA VAL A 497 12.13 -17.60 6.15
C VAL A 497 12.18 -16.61 5.00
N ALA A 498 11.18 -16.67 4.12
CA ALA A 498 11.02 -15.72 3.02
C ALA A 498 10.19 -14.51 3.48
N GLU A 499 10.65 -13.31 3.13
CA GLU A 499 9.97 -12.04 3.34
C GLU A 499 9.93 -11.24 2.02
N ASP A 500 8.84 -10.52 1.78
CA ASP A 500 8.74 -9.56 0.68
C ASP A 500 9.54 -8.30 1.03
N SER A 501 10.48 -7.92 0.16
CA SER A 501 11.30 -6.73 0.37
C SER A 501 10.56 -5.41 0.10
N GLY A 502 9.35 -5.43 -0.46
CA GLY A 502 8.55 -4.25 -0.83
C GLY A 502 9.08 -3.47 -2.05
N GLU A 503 10.39 -3.54 -2.33
CA GLU A 503 11.02 -2.97 -3.52
C GLU A 503 10.93 -3.91 -4.73
N GLY A 504 10.14 -3.53 -5.73
CA GLY A 504 10.12 -4.19 -7.04
C GLY A 504 9.62 -5.64 -7.06
N GLY A 505 8.93 -6.08 -5.99
CA GLY A 505 8.39 -7.43 -5.87
C GLY A 505 9.50 -8.50 -5.85
N ARG A 506 10.53 -8.31 -5.03
CA ARG A 506 11.57 -9.34 -4.77
C ARG A 506 11.31 -10.02 -3.43
N LEU A 507 11.70 -11.29 -3.33
CA LEU A 507 11.70 -12.03 -2.07
C LEU A 507 13.12 -12.12 -1.53
N VAL A 508 13.26 -12.01 -0.21
CA VAL A 508 14.51 -12.24 0.50
C VAL A 508 14.31 -13.43 1.43
N VAL A 509 15.19 -14.42 1.34
CA VAL A 509 15.21 -15.56 2.25
C VAL A 509 16.28 -15.33 3.30
N HIS A 510 15.86 -15.28 4.55
CA HIS A 510 16.71 -15.22 5.73
C HIS A 510 17.03 -16.62 6.25
N ASP A 511 18.16 -16.76 6.95
CA ASP A 511 18.61 -17.99 7.59
C ASP A 511 18.84 -19.18 6.64
N SER A 512 18.87 -18.92 5.33
CA SER A 512 19.18 -19.89 4.28
C SER A 512 20.16 -19.30 3.29
N TRP A 513 21.21 -20.05 2.97
CA TRP A 513 22.21 -19.64 1.99
C TRP A 513 22.64 -20.82 1.12
N LEU A 514 22.73 -20.58 -0.20
CA LEU A 514 23.26 -21.54 -1.17
C LEU A 514 24.41 -20.93 -1.99
N PRO A 515 25.49 -21.69 -2.26
CA PRO A 515 26.61 -21.28 -3.13
C PRO A 515 26.22 -21.03 -4.59
N SER A 516 27.12 -20.38 -5.37
CA SER A 516 26.85 -19.89 -6.74
C SER A 516 26.43 -20.95 -7.78
N GLY A 517 26.57 -22.25 -7.52
CA GLY A 517 26.03 -23.31 -8.39
C GLY A 517 24.51 -23.50 -8.25
N ALA A 518 23.93 -23.06 -7.14
CA ALA A 518 22.53 -23.30 -6.82
C ALA A 518 21.56 -22.26 -7.43
N SER A 519 22.09 -21.22 -8.07
CA SER A 519 21.29 -20.25 -8.82
C SER A 519 20.36 -20.95 -9.81
N GLY A 520 19.10 -20.51 -9.87
CA GLY A 520 18.07 -21.11 -10.72
C GLY A 520 17.30 -22.27 -10.07
N GLY A 521 17.71 -22.74 -8.89
CA GLY A 521 16.96 -23.74 -8.12
C GLY A 521 15.67 -23.19 -7.48
N PRO A 522 14.72 -24.07 -7.08
CA PRO A 522 13.42 -23.65 -6.55
C PRO A 522 13.48 -23.24 -5.07
N VAL A 523 12.62 -22.29 -4.71
CA VAL A 523 12.26 -21.93 -3.34
C VAL A 523 10.82 -22.35 -3.09
N ILE A 524 10.61 -23.18 -2.07
CA ILE A 524 9.33 -23.85 -1.81
C ILE A 524 8.78 -23.42 -0.46
N ASP A 525 7.54 -22.97 -0.43
CA ASP A 525 6.77 -22.78 0.80
C ASP A 525 6.51 -24.17 1.43
N THR A 526 7.07 -24.41 2.62
CA THR A 526 7.01 -25.72 3.26
C THR A 526 5.62 -26.05 3.76
N ARG A 527 4.80 -25.05 4.11
CA ARG A 527 3.44 -25.24 4.59
C ARG A 527 2.50 -25.57 3.43
N ARG A 528 2.61 -24.81 2.33
CA ARG A 528 1.74 -24.94 1.17
C ARG A 528 2.23 -25.92 0.10
N ALA A 529 3.48 -26.40 0.22
CA ALA A 529 4.08 -27.31 -0.73
C ALA A 529 3.97 -26.78 -2.19
N SER A 530 4.38 -25.52 -2.38
CA SER A 530 4.34 -24.83 -3.67
C SER A 530 5.58 -23.98 -3.88
N VAL A 531 6.06 -23.87 -5.12
CA VAL A 531 7.18 -23.00 -5.49
C VAL A 531 6.75 -21.54 -5.44
N ILE A 532 7.45 -20.73 -4.65
CA ILE A 532 7.19 -19.29 -4.51
C ILE A 532 8.27 -18.44 -5.17
N GLY A 533 9.42 -19.02 -5.54
CA GLY A 533 10.45 -18.29 -6.27
C GLY A 533 11.61 -19.14 -6.76
N VAL A 534 12.57 -18.46 -7.39
CA VAL A 534 13.79 -19.00 -7.99
C VAL A 534 15.01 -18.38 -7.27
N CYS A 535 15.91 -19.23 -6.78
CA CYS A 535 17.10 -18.83 -6.02
C CYS A 535 18.05 -17.97 -6.87
N GLN A 536 18.45 -16.81 -6.35
CA GLN A 536 19.62 -16.08 -6.82
C GLN A 536 20.76 -16.27 -5.82
N ALA A 537 21.54 -17.34 -6.00
CA ALA A 537 22.64 -17.65 -5.09
C ALA A 537 23.64 -16.48 -5.05
N GLY A 538 24.15 -16.14 -3.86
CA GLY A 538 24.91 -14.92 -3.57
C GLY A 538 26.44 -15.03 -3.71
N ALA A 539 27.14 -13.90 -3.60
CA ALA A 539 28.60 -13.87 -3.42
C ALA A 539 28.96 -14.31 -1.98
N PRO A 540 30.15 -14.89 -1.73
CA PRO A 540 30.53 -15.53 -0.45
C PRO A 540 30.58 -14.62 0.79
N HIS A 541 30.22 -13.34 0.69
CA HIS A 541 30.39 -12.34 1.75
C HIS A 541 29.10 -11.98 2.51
N SER A 542 27.93 -12.45 2.06
CA SER A 542 26.67 -12.36 2.82
C SER A 542 26.15 -13.77 3.11
N THR A 543 26.26 -14.21 4.37
CA THR A 543 25.77 -15.51 4.83
C THR A 543 24.40 -15.45 5.50
N ALA A 544 23.82 -14.24 5.63
CA ALA A 544 22.60 -14.01 6.42
C ALA A 544 21.31 -13.98 5.58
N SER A 545 21.40 -13.68 4.27
CA SER A 545 20.24 -13.62 3.39
C SER A 545 20.56 -13.91 1.92
N MET A 546 19.56 -14.42 1.19
CA MET A 546 19.63 -14.73 -0.24
C MET A 546 18.48 -14.05 -0.99
N GLN A 547 18.78 -13.45 -2.14
CA GLN A 547 17.76 -12.89 -3.02
C GLN A 547 17.03 -13.99 -3.78
N VAL A 548 15.73 -13.79 -4.00
CA VAL A 548 14.85 -14.73 -4.69
C VAL A 548 13.99 -13.95 -5.65
N THR A 549 13.94 -14.41 -6.91
CA THR A 549 12.99 -13.89 -7.88
C THR A 549 11.67 -14.64 -7.69
N PRO A 550 10.56 -13.97 -7.30
CA PRO A 550 9.31 -14.69 -7.05
C PRO A 550 8.70 -15.26 -8.31
N VAL A 551 7.85 -16.28 -8.16
CA VAL A 551 7.10 -16.86 -9.29
C VAL A 551 6.13 -15.86 -9.93
N THR A 552 5.70 -14.82 -9.21
CA THR A 552 4.90 -13.72 -9.78
C THR A 552 5.64 -12.97 -10.88
N ALA A 553 6.98 -13.00 -10.90
CA ALA A 553 7.79 -12.43 -11.97
C ALA A 553 7.57 -13.11 -13.33
N LEU A 554 7.09 -14.37 -13.34
CA LEU A 554 6.73 -15.10 -14.57
C LEU A 554 5.61 -14.39 -15.35
N ARG A 555 4.80 -13.55 -14.67
CA ARG A 555 3.74 -12.75 -15.31
C ARG A 555 4.28 -11.80 -16.38
N ALA A 556 5.51 -11.34 -16.25
CA ALA A 556 6.14 -10.45 -17.23
C ALA A 556 6.27 -11.11 -18.62
N PHE A 557 6.30 -12.44 -18.73
CA PHE A 557 6.28 -13.12 -20.03
C PHE A 557 5.00 -12.86 -20.84
N PHE A 558 3.89 -12.48 -20.20
CA PHE A 558 2.67 -12.08 -20.91
C PHE A 558 2.80 -10.71 -21.59
N ASP A 559 3.69 -9.84 -21.11
CA ASP A 559 3.85 -8.48 -21.61
C ASP A 559 4.86 -8.39 -22.77
N GLU A 560 5.58 -9.49 -23.02
CA GLU A 560 6.57 -9.62 -24.08
C GLU A 560 5.96 -9.83 -25.48
N ALA A 561 6.85 -9.94 -26.49
CA ALA A 561 6.46 -10.22 -27.87
C ALA A 561 5.55 -11.46 -27.99
N PRO A 562 4.62 -11.51 -28.97
CA PRO A 562 3.58 -12.53 -29.07
C PRO A 562 4.06 -13.98 -28.90
N ARG A 563 5.18 -14.35 -29.52
CA ARG A 563 5.78 -15.69 -29.39
C ARG A 563 6.15 -16.07 -27.97
N THR A 564 6.68 -15.12 -27.19
CA THR A 564 7.07 -15.35 -25.78
C THR A 564 5.83 -15.54 -24.91
N ARG A 565 4.80 -14.71 -25.13
CA ARG A 565 3.49 -14.87 -24.49
C ARG A 565 2.86 -16.22 -24.79
N GLU A 566 2.81 -16.62 -26.06
CA GLU A 566 2.27 -17.92 -26.50
C GLU A 566 3.04 -19.08 -25.88
N THR A 567 4.37 -18.98 -25.83
CA THR A 567 5.23 -20.00 -25.19
C THR A 567 4.90 -20.14 -23.70
N TRP A 568 4.77 -19.02 -22.97
CA TRP A 568 4.42 -19.08 -21.56
C TRP A 568 3.01 -19.62 -21.32
N GLN A 569 2.04 -19.27 -22.18
CA GLN A 569 0.70 -19.85 -22.15
C GLN A 569 0.72 -21.38 -22.37
N GLU A 570 1.54 -21.87 -23.30
CA GLU A 570 1.74 -23.30 -23.53
C GLU A 570 2.28 -23.99 -22.26
N VAL A 571 3.30 -23.40 -21.63
CA VAL A 571 3.91 -23.92 -20.39
C VAL A 571 2.91 -23.99 -19.25
N LEU A 572 2.14 -22.92 -19.03
CA LEU A 572 1.16 -22.87 -17.94
C LEU A 572 0.03 -23.89 -18.15
N ARG A 573 -0.46 -24.04 -19.39
CA ARG A 573 -1.42 -25.09 -19.74
C ARG A 573 -0.85 -26.49 -19.52
N ALA A 574 0.39 -26.73 -19.90
CA ALA A 574 1.06 -28.01 -19.71
C ALA A 574 1.27 -28.33 -18.21
N HIS A 575 1.59 -27.32 -17.39
CA HIS A 575 1.69 -27.44 -15.93
C HIS A 575 0.35 -27.91 -15.34
N ASP A 576 -0.74 -27.18 -15.63
CA ASP A 576 -2.04 -27.45 -15.01
C ASP A 576 -2.62 -28.81 -15.43
N ARG A 577 -2.50 -29.17 -16.71
CA ARG A 577 -2.86 -30.51 -17.22
C ARG A 577 -2.06 -31.63 -16.54
N HIS A 578 -0.76 -31.43 -16.37
CA HIS A 578 0.13 -32.44 -15.79
C HIS A 578 -0.27 -32.77 -14.35
N HIS A 579 -0.48 -31.77 -13.50
CA HIS A 579 -0.83 -32.00 -12.10
C HIS A 579 -2.19 -32.67 -11.94
N TRP A 580 -3.18 -32.33 -12.79
CA TRP A 580 -4.47 -33.03 -12.80
C TRP A 580 -4.35 -34.49 -13.29
N ALA A 581 -3.58 -34.73 -14.36
CA ALA A 581 -3.34 -36.10 -14.85
C ALA A 581 -2.60 -36.97 -13.82
N ARG A 582 -1.63 -36.39 -13.10
CA ARG A 582 -0.91 -37.06 -12.01
C ARG A 582 -1.79 -37.33 -10.80
N PHE A 583 -2.73 -36.44 -10.49
CA PHE A 583 -3.69 -36.67 -9.41
C PHE A 583 -4.65 -37.84 -9.71
N GLN A 584 -5.14 -37.92 -10.96
CA GLN A 584 -6.01 -39.00 -11.44
C GLN A 584 -5.31 -40.36 -11.51
N SER A 585 -3.98 -40.36 -11.69
CA SER A 585 -3.19 -41.58 -11.72
C SER A 585 -2.89 -42.10 -10.30
N PRO A 586 -2.80 -43.43 -10.10
CA PRO A 586 -2.30 -44.00 -8.85
C PRO A 586 -0.84 -43.60 -8.60
N GLY A 587 -0.51 -43.09 -7.41
CA GLY A 587 0.86 -42.72 -7.03
C GLY A 587 0.96 -41.40 -6.26
N PRO A 588 2.17 -40.91 -5.96
CA PRO A 588 2.36 -39.59 -5.36
C PRO A 588 2.02 -38.47 -6.35
N SER A 589 1.40 -37.39 -5.87
CA SER A 589 1.14 -36.18 -6.65
C SER A 589 1.11 -34.96 -5.74
N TRP A 590 1.48 -33.79 -6.25
CA TRP A 590 1.46 -32.54 -5.48
C TRP A 590 0.08 -32.21 -4.90
N PRO A 591 -1.04 -32.33 -5.64
CA PRO A 591 -2.37 -32.08 -5.06
C PRO A 591 -2.69 -33.01 -3.88
N ARG A 592 -2.23 -34.27 -3.92
CA ARG A 592 -2.40 -35.23 -2.83
C ARG A 592 -1.55 -34.86 -1.61
N THR A 593 -0.27 -34.54 -1.81
CA THR A 593 0.62 -34.06 -0.74
C THR A 593 0.12 -32.78 -0.09
N GLN A 594 -0.40 -31.83 -0.87
CA GLN A 594 -0.99 -30.60 -0.35
C GLN A 594 -2.25 -30.88 0.48
N ARG A 595 -3.15 -31.73 -0.01
CA ARG A 595 -4.36 -32.14 0.72
C ARG A 595 -4.03 -32.83 2.04
N GLU A 596 -3.00 -33.68 2.08
CA GLU A 596 -2.50 -34.32 3.29
C GLU A 596 -1.83 -33.34 4.27
N ARG A 597 -1.40 -32.16 3.82
CA ARG A 597 -0.84 -31.13 4.70
C ARG A 597 -1.89 -30.17 5.25
N SER A 598 -2.99 -29.98 4.53
CA SER A 598 -4.12 -29.14 4.94
C SER A 598 -5.08 -29.81 5.94
N PHE A 599 -4.66 -30.86 6.67
CA PHE A 599 -5.54 -31.60 7.59
C PHE A 599 -6.22 -30.67 8.61
N GLY A 600 -7.55 -30.58 8.53
CA GLY A 600 -8.39 -29.77 9.40
C GLY A 600 -8.95 -28.49 8.76
N ASN A 601 -8.47 -28.10 7.57
CA ASN A 601 -9.01 -26.95 6.85
C ASN A 601 -10.20 -27.35 5.97
N GLN A 602 -11.35 -26.69 6.12
CA GLN A 602 -12.59 -26.99 5.37
C GLN A 602 -12.71 -26.20 4.04
N GLY A 603 -11.62 -25.57 3.58
CA GLY A 603 -11.59 -24.71 2.38
C GLY A 603 -11.48 -25.45 1.04
N PHE A 604 -11.19 -24.69 -0.02
CA PHE A 604 -11.08 -25.20 -1.39
C PHE A 604 -9.87 -26.13 -1.56
N THR A 605 -10.13 -27.43 -1.68
CA THR A 605 -9.09 -28.46 -1.61
C THR A 605 -8.16 -28.47 -2.83
N ALA A 606 -6.90 -28.87 -2.63
CA ALA A 606 -5.86 -28.88 -3.66
C ALA A 606 -6.21 -29.75 -4.88
N ASP A 607 -6.93 -30.86 -4.69
CA ASP A 607 -7.42 -31.71 -5.78
C ASP A 607 -8.47 -31.02 -6.66
N ARG A 608 -9.40 -30.28 -6.05
CA ARG A 608 -10.39 -29.49 -6.79
C ARG A 608 -9.75 -28.29 -7.49
N ARG A 609 -8.72 -27.72 -6.88
CA ARG A 609 -7.91 -26.66 -7.50
C ARG A 609 -7.19 -27.19 -8.75
N ALA A 610 -6.58 -28.37 -8.69
CA ALA A 610 -5.94 -29.00 -9.84
C ALA A 610 -6.94 -29.32 -10.97
N GLU A 611 -8.14 -29.81 -10.62
CA GLU A 611 -9.23 -30.05 -11.59
C GLU A 611 -9.64 -28.75 -12.31
N LEU A 612 -9.93 -27.70 -11.54
CA LEU A 612 -10.35 -26.41 -12.09
C LEU A 612 -9.27 -25.78 -12.97
N TYR A 613 -8.00 -25.86 -12.57
CA TYR A 613 -6.90 -25.32 -13.37
C TYR A 613 -6.70 -26.09 -14.67
N ALA A 614 -6.89 -27.41 -14.68
CA ALA A 614 -6.90 -28.19 -15.91
C ALA A 614 -8.06 -27.81 -16.84
N LEU A 615 -9.24 -27.50 -16.31
CA LEU A 615 -10.36 -26.98 -17.11
C LEU A 615 -10.03 -25.60 -17.70
N PHE A 616 -9.49 -24.68 -16.90
CA PHE A 616 -9.04 -23.38 -17.38
C PHE A 616 -7.92 -23.47 -18.42
N ALA A 617 -7.08 -24.50 -18.37
CA ALA A 617 -6.03 -24.73 -19.36
C ALA A 617 -6.59 -25.05 -20.76
N GLU A 618 -7.79 -25.63 -20.87
CA GLU A 618 -8.47 -25.90 -22.15
C GLU A 618 -9.21 -24.68 -22.72
N LEU A 619 -9.37 -23.62 -21.93
CA LEU A 619 -10.14 -22.44 -22.32
C LEU A 619 -9.25 -21.34 -22.92
N PRO A 620 -9.85 -20.40 -23.69
CA PRO A 620 -9.20 -19.17 -24.07
C PRO A 620 -8.68 -18.40 -22.85
N PRO A 621 -7.53 -17.71 -22.96
CA PRO A 621 -7.08 -16.82 -21.89
C PRO A 621 -8.08 -15.66 -21.71
N PRO A 622 -8.11 -15.04 -20.52
CA PRO A 622 -8.92 -13.85 -20.28
C PRO A 622 -8.48 -12.68 -21.17
N THR A 623 -9.42 -11.81 -21.53
CA THR A 623 -9.19 -10.72 -22.49
C THR A 623 -8.30 -9.62 -21.91
N SER A 624 -8.38 -9.36 -20.60
CA SER A 624 -7.47 -8.42 -19.92
C SER A 624 -7.34 -8.69 -18.42
N ALA A 625 -6.30 -8.13 -17.79
CA ALA A 625 -6.18 -8.16 -16.34
C ALA A 625 -7.31 -7.39 -15.65
N ALA A 626 -7.79 -6.30 -16.26
CA ALA A 626 -8.92 -5.53 -15.73
C ALA A 626 -10.21 -6.37 -15.66
N GLN A 627 -10.45 -7.23 -16.65
CA GLN A 627 -11.57 -8.17 -16.63
C GLN A 627 -11.48 -9.12 -15.43
N LEU A 628 -10.30 -9.69 -15.16
CA LEU A 628 -10.07 -10.56 -14.01
C LEU A 628 -10.22 -9.82 -12.68
N LEU A 629 -9.56 -8.66 -12.53
CA LEU A 629 -9.62 -7.85 -11.32
C LEU A 629 -11.05 -7.38 -11.02
N ARG A 630 -11.84 -7.07 -12.05
CA ARG A 630 -13.28 -6.78 -11.91
C ARG A 630 -14.01 -7.98 -11.31
N MET A 631 -13.89 -9.15 -11.93
CA MET A 631 -14.59 -10.35 -11.47
C MET A 631 -14.19 -10.72 -10.04
N VAL A 632 -12.90 -10.60 -9.71
CA VAL A 632 -12.41 -10.80 -8.34
C VAL A 632 -13.03 -9.79 -7.38
N SER A 633 -13.08 -8.50 -7.74
CA SER A 633 -13.72 -7.46 -6.91
C SER A 633 -15.21 -7.71 -6.71
N GLU A 634 -15.94 -8.04 -7.77
CA GLU A 634 -17.38 -8.34 -7.69
C GLU A 634 -17.65 -9.53 -6.77
N VAL A 635 -16.86 -10.61 -6.88
CA VAL A 635 -16.97 -11.77 -5.99
C VAL A 635 -16.70 -11.39 -4.54
N ARG A 636 -15.64 -10.61 -4.28
CA ARG A 636 -15.30 -10.15 -2.92
C ARG A 636 -16.40 -9.26 -2.35
N ASP A 637 -16.98 -8.36 -3.15
CA ASP A 637 -18.08 -7.49 -2.75
C ASP A 637 -19.34 -8.27 -2.44
N GLU A 638 -19.72 -9.23 -3.30
CA GLU A 638 -20.87 -10.11 -3.09
C GLU A 638 -20.73 -10.94 -1.81
N LEU A 639 -19.51 -11.33 -1.44
CA LEU A 639 -19.20 -12.10 -0.22
C LEU A 639 -18.90 -11.22 1.01
N LEU A 640 -18.89 -9.89 0.85
CA LEU A 640 -18.49 -8.94 1.90
C LEU A 640 -17.10 -9.24 2.48
N LEU A 641 -16.17 -9.61 1.61
CA LEU A 641 -14.76 -9.83 1.92
C LEU A 641 -14.01 -8.49 1.90
N THR A 642 -12.98 -8.37 2.72
CA THR A 642 -12.15 -7.16 2.75
C THR A 642 -11.47 -6.95 1.38
N HIS A 643 -11.44 -5.71 0.87
CA HIS A 643 -10.76 -5.41 -0.39
C HIS A 643 -9.26 -5.73 -0.27
N HIS A 644 -8.70 -6.41 -1.28
CA HIS A 644 -7.29 -6.76 -1.31
C HIS A 644 -6.49 -5.60 -1.88
N GLU A 645 -5.52 -5.10 -1.12
CA GLU A 645 -4.70 -3.93 -1.51
C GLU A 645 -3.50 -4.32 -2.39
N SER A 646 -3.05 -5.58 -2.39
CA SER A 646 -1.86 -5.99 -3.13
C SER A 646 -2.18 -6.36 -4.59
N THR A 647 -1.83 -5.46 -5.50
CA THR A 647 -1.90 -5.70 -6.96
C THR A 647 -0.55 -5.46 -7.64
N LEU A 648 0.55 -5.66 -6.89
CA LEU A 648 1.93 -5.50 -7.38
C LEU A 648 2.14 -6.18 -8.74
N HIS A 649 1.46 -7.31 -8.98
CA HIS A 649 1.45 -7.99 -10.27
C HIS A 649 0.02 -8.25 -10.78
N ALA A 650 -0.33 -7.67 -11.93
CA ALA A 650 -1.64 -7.86 -12.56
C ALA A 650 -1.87 -9.34 -12.96
N PRO A 651 -3.04 -9.94 -12.65
CA PRO A 651 -3.33 -11.32 -13.06
C PRO A 651 -3.49 -11.41 -14.58
N ARG A 652 -2.98 -12.47 -15.19
CA ARG A 652 -2.97 -12.70 -16.65
C ARG A 652 -3.63 -14.02 -17.05
N SER A 653 -4.06 -14.83 -16.08
CA SER A 653 -4.75 -16.11 -16.29
C SER A 653 -5.90 -16.32 -15.31
N TRP A 654 -6.86 -17.17 -15.68
CA TRP A 654 -7.97 -17.57 -14.80
C TRP A 654 -7.47 -18.16 -13.47
N ARG A 655 -6.39 -18.94 -13.54
CA ARG A 655 -5.65 -19.50 -12.40
C ARG A 655 -5.20 -18.43 -11.40
N GLU A 656 -4.62 -17.33 -11.88
CA GLU A 656 -4.12 -16.27 -11.01
C GLU A 656 -5.24 -15.47 -10.36
N ALA A 657 -6.38 -15.34 -11.02
CA ALA A 657 -7.56 -14.73 -10.42
C ALA A 657 -8.13 -15.57 -9.27
N VAL A 658 -8.09 -16.90 -9.39
CA VAL A 658 -8.37 -17.80 -8.25
C VAL A 658 -7.36 -17.59 -7.14
N GLY A 659 -6.06 -17.51 -7.46
CA GLY A 659 -5.01 -17.19 -6.50
C GLY A 659 -5.27 -15.92 -5.69
N LEU A 660 -5.75 -14.84 -6.33
CA LEU A 660 -6.12 -13.58 -5.66
C LEU A 660 -7.33 -13.70 -4.72
N LEU A 661 -8.26 -14.62 -4.99
CA LEU A 661 -9.37 -14.92 -4.07
C LEU A 661 -8.90 -15.75 -2.87
N CYS A 662 -7.87 -16.56 -3.07
CA CYS A 662 -7.23 -17.38 -2.06
C CYS A 662 -6.09 -16.66 -1.31
N ASP A 663 -5.71 -15.43 -1.66
CA ASP A 663 -4.59 -14.71 -1.02
C ASP A 663 -4.94 -14.27 0.41
N ASP A 664 -4.07 -14.61 1.38
CA ASP A 664 -4.29 -14.46 2.84
C ASP A 664 -3.99 -13.02 3.35
N GLY A 665 -4.01 -12.03 2.44
CA GLY A 665 -3.42 -10.69 2.63
C GLY A 665 -4.06 -9.78 3.68
N ASN A 666 -4.92 -10.33 4.54
CA ASN A 666 -5.29 -9.78 5.85
C ASN A 666 -5.83 -10.97 6.65
N ALA A 667 -5.63 -10.99 7.97
CA ALA A 667 -6.23 -11.95 8.90
C ALA A 667 -7.77 -11.84 8.92
N ASP A 668 -8.41 -12.16 7.80
CA ASP A 668 -9.85 -12.18 7.59
C ASP A 668 -10.28 -13.64 7.64
N ASP A 669 -10.59 -14.12 8.85
CA ASP A 669 -11.08 -15.48 9.11
C ASP A 669 -12.26 -15.85 8.19
N ARG A 670 -12.98 -14.86 7.63
CA ARG A 670 -14.07 -15.08 6.66
C ARG A 670 -13.59 -15.41 5.26
N ALA A 671 -12.46 -14.86 4.81
CA ALA A 671 -11.91 -15.15 3.49
C ALA A 671 -11.47 -16.61 3.40
N GLU A 672 -10.82 -17.12 4.46
CA GLU A 672 -10.44 -18.54 4.55
C GLU A 672 -11.69 -19.45 4.65
N ALA A 673 -12.70 -19.05 5.41
CA ALA A 673 -13.95 -19.82 5.55
C ALA A 673 -14.83 -19.86 4.29
N LEU A 674 -14.71 -18.88 3.39
CA LEU A 674 -15.51 -18.75 2.17
C LEU A 674 -14.67 -18.95 0.89
N GLU A 675 -13.48 -19.53 0.99
CA GLU A 675 -12.58 -19.76 -0.15
C GLU A 675 -13.30 -20.56 -1.24
N GLU A 676 -13.99 -21.66 -0.87
CA GLU A 676 -14.70 -22.49 -1.84
C GLU A 676 -15.83 -21.71 -2.54
N GLU A 677 -16.66 -21.00 -1.77
CA GLU A 677 -17.73 -20.18 -2.31
C GLU A 677 -17.22 -19.11 -3.28
N ALA A 678 -16.12 -18.45 -2.93
CA ALA A 678 -15.49 -17.43 -3.77
C ALA A 678 -15.01 -18.00 -5.10
N VAL A 679 -14.30 -19.14 -5.06
CA VAL A 679 -13.76 -19.78 -6.25
C VAL A 679 -14.88 -20.30 -7.17
N VAL A 680 -15.92 -20.91 -6.60
CA VAL A 680 -17.05 -21.43 -7.39
C VAL A 680 -17.84 -20.29 -8.04
N LEU A 681 -18.09 -19.20 -7.31
CA LEU A 681 -18.76 -18.03 -7.87
C LEU A 681 -17.93 -17.35 -8.96
N PHE A 682 -16.61 -17.27 -8.77
CA PHE A 682 -15.69 -16.79 -9.81
C PHE A 682 -15.71 -17.66 -11.06
N ALA A 683 -15.67 -18.99 -10.91
CA ALA A 683 -15.74 -19.92 -12.03
C ALA A 683 -17.06 -19.79 -12.80
N ALA A 684 -18.18 -19.55 -12.11
CA ALA A 684 -19.47 -19.25 -12.73
C ALA A 684 -19.43 -17.95 -13.56
N LYS A 685 -18.83 -16.88 -13.02
CA LYS A 685 -18.63 -15.62 -13.76
C LYS A 685 -17.68 -15.79 -14.94
N ALA A 686 -16.63 -16.60 -14.81
CA ALA A 686 -15.71 -16.93 -15.90
C ALA A 686 -16.44 -17.68 -17.03
N TYR A 687 -17.32 -18.63 -16.70
CA TYR A 687 -18.20 -19.30 -17.67
C TYR A 687 -19.07 -18.29 -18.42
N VAL A 688 -19.77 -17.39 -17.72
CA VAL A 688 -20.61 -16.35 -18.35
C VAL A 688 -19.78 -15.45 -19.26
N ALA A 689 -18.59 -15.04 -18.83
CA ALA A 689 -17.70 -14.20 -19.64
C ALA A 689 -17.25 -14.92 -20.92
N LEU A 690 -16.96 -16.21 -20.84
CA LEU A 690 -16.56 -17.04 -21.98
C LEU A 690 -17.72 -17.37 -22.92
N SER A 691 -18.97 -17.38 -22.42
CA SER A 691 -20.17 -17.57 -23.23
C SER A 691 -20.63 -16.31 -23.97
N SER A 692 -20.01 -15.15 -23.70
CA SER A 692 -20.35 -13.89 -24.36
C SER A 692 -20.00 -13.89 -25.85
N PRO A 693 -20.86 -13.37 -26.75
CA PRO A 693 -20.58 -13.28 -28.18
C PRO A 693 -19.40 -12.36 -28.53
N ASP A 694 -19.00 -11.46 -27.62
CA ASP A 694 -17.85 -10.57 -27.81
C ASP A 694 -16.51 -11.21 -27.39
N GLN A 695 -16.54 -12.44 -26.86
CA GLN A 695 -15.33 -13.16 -26.44
C GLN A 695 -14.57 -13.67 -27.67
N ALA A 696 -13.29 -13.30 -27.78
CA ALA A 696 -12.39 -13.85 -28.80
C ALA A 696 -11.05 -14.31 -28.17
N PRO A 697 -10.50 -15.47 -28.56
CA PRO A 697 -11.08 -16.47 -29.47
C PRO A 697 -12.26 -17.24 -28.83
N ASP A 698 -13.14 -17.80 -29.68
CA ASP A 698 -14.26 -18.63 -29.23
C ASP A 698 -13.76 -19.83 -28.41
N PRO A 699 -14.37 -20.10 -27.24
CA PRO A 699 -14.02 -21.28 -26.46
C PRO A 699 -14.43 -22.57 -27.18
N GLU A 700 -13.62 -23.62 -27.03
CA GLU A 700 -13.97 -24.94 -27.54
C GLU A 700 -15.23 -25.46 -26.80
N PRO A 701 -16.29 -25.89 -27.50
CA PRO A 701 -17.57 -26.19 -26.86
C PRO A 701 -17.49 -27.25 -25.76
N ARG A 702 -16.61 -28.26 -25.91
CA ARG A 702 -16.47 -29.32 -24.90
C ARG A 702 -15.77 -28.81 -23.65
N ALA A 703 -14.71 -28.00 -23.80
CA ALA A 703 -14.06 -27.35 -22.67
C ALA A 703 -15.03 -26.43 -21.88
N LEU A 704 -15.87 -25.68 -22.60
CA LEU A 704 -16.86 -24.79 -21.97
C LEU A 704 -17.96 -25.59 -21.23
N ASP A 705 -18.46 -26.67 -21.84
CA ASP A 705 -19.44 -27.58 -21.21
C ASP A 705 -18.87 -28.31 -19.98
N ALA A 706 -17.58 -28.67 -20.03
CA ALA A 706 -16.88 -29.26 -18.89
C ALA A 706 -16.76 -28.27 -17.72
N LEU A 707 -16.46 -26.99 -17.99
CA LEU A 707 -16.47 -25.94 -16.96
C LEU A 707 -17.88 -25.76 -16.38
N HIS A 708 -18.91 -25.67 -17.22
CA HIS A 708 -20.31 -25.57 -16.77
C HIS A 708 -20.69 -26.70 -15.82
N THR A 709 -20.44 -27.95 -16.24
CA THR A 709 -20.70 -29.16 -15.47
C THR A 709 -19.98 -29.13 -14.12
N TRP A 710 -18.71 -28.69 -14.12
CA TRP A 710 -17.93 -28.55 -12.90
C TRP A 710 -18.53 -27.51 -11.95
N VAL A 711 -18.91 -26.34 -12.47
CA VAL A 711 -19.50 -25.24 -11.66
C VAL A 711 -20.84 -25.67 -11.07
N GLU A 712 -21.70 -26.36 -11.83
CA GLU A 712 -22.96 -26.89 -11.30
C GLU A 712 -22.72 -27.90 -10.17
N ALA A 713 -21.82 -28.86 -10.37
CA ALA A 713 -21.50 -29.88 -9.38
C ALA A 713 -20.82 -29.29 -8.13
N ALA A 714 -19.96 -28.28 -8.30
CA ALA A 714 -19.34 -27.55 -7.20
C ALA A 714 -20.37 -26.68 -6.45
N GLY A 715 -21.22 -25.95 -7.17
CA GLY A 715 -22.27 -25.11 -6.62
C GLY A 715 -23.26 -25.89 -5.75
N MET A 716 -23.67 -27.09 -6.18
CA MET A 716 -24.55 -27.97 -5.40
C MET A 716 -23.96 -28.39 -4.05
N ARG A 717 -22.62 -28.43 -3.92
CA ARG A 717 -21.91 -28.82 -2.70
C ARG A 717 -21.70 -27.67 -1.71
N LEU A 718 -21.91 -26.42 -2.13
CA LEU A 718 -21.76 -25.27 -1.23
C LEU A 718 -22.73 -25.35 -0.06
N HIS A 719 -22.24 -25.08 1.15
CA HIS A 719 -23.04 -25.12 2.38
C HIS A 719 -24.03 -23.95 2.47
N ASN A 720 -23.71 -22.82 1.85
CA ASN A 720 -24.53 -21.61 1.88
C ASN A 720 -25.60 -21.62 0.77
N ASP A 721 -26.87 -21.79 1.15
CA ASP A 721 -28.00 -21.83 0.21
C ASP A 721 -28.16 -20.56 -0.63
N VAL A 722 -27.84 -19.38 -0.07
CA VAL A 722 -27.92 -18.09 -0.79
C VAL A 722 -26.88 -18.05 -1.90
N LEU A 723 -25.67 -18.51 -1.61
CA LEU A 723 -24.58 -18.54 -2.59
C LEU A 723 -24.78 -19.65 -3.62
N ARG A 724 -25.36 -20.79 -3.23
CA ARG A 724 -25.83 -21.82 -4.18
C ARG A 724 -26.84 -21.26 -5.19
N GLN A 725 -27.83 -20.51 -4.71
CA GLN A 725 -28.81 -19.84 -5.57
C GLN A 725 -28.16 -18.77 -6.44
N ARG A 726 -27.19 -18.02 -5.90
CA ARG A 726 -26.43 -17.01 -6.64
C ARG A 726 -25.65 -17.62 -7.79
N VAL A 727 -24.90 -18.70 -7.56
CA VAL A 727 -24.15 -19.43 -8.61
C VAL A 727 -25.08 -19.88 -9.72
N ARG A 728 -26.23 -20.47 -9.37
CA ARG A 728 -27.24 -20.89 -10.36
C ARG A 728 -27.79 -19.70 -11.16
N ALA A 729 -28.17 -18.62 -10.48
CA ALA A 729 -28.65 -17.42 -11.15
C ALA A 729 -27.59 -16.82 -12.10
N THR A 730 -26.31 -16.86 -11.73
CA THR A 730 -25.20 -16.44 -12.61
C THR A 730 -25.10 -17.31 -13.85
N LEU A 731 -25.20 -18.64 -13.73
CA LEU A 731 -25.20 -19.54 -14.90
C LEU A 731 -26.39 -19.27 -15.83
N ASP A 732 -27.57 -19.00 -15.28
CA ASP A 732 -28.78 -18.66 -16.03
C ASP A 732 -28.66 -17.31 -16.80
N MET A 733 -27.69 -16.45 -16.44
CA MET A 733 -27.45 -15.15 -17.10
C MET A 733 -26.60 -15.25 -18.38
N ALA A 734 -26.06 -16.42 -18.74
CA ALA A 734 -25.18 -16.59 -19.90
C ALA A 734 -25.78 -16.10 -21.25
N ASP A 735 -27.12 -16.04 -21.35
CA ASP A 735 -27.84 -15.53 -22.54
C ASP A 735 -28.07 -14.01 -22.54
N THR A 736 -27.61 -13.28 -21.53
CA THR A 736 -27.85 -11.84 -21.39
C THR A 736 -26.58 -11.05 -21.67
N THR A 737 -26.63 -10.06 -22.57
CA THR A 737 -25.53 -9.12 -22.81
C THR A 737 -25.23 -8.36 -21.52
N VAL A 738 -24.11 -8.67 -20.87
CA VAL A 738 -23.65 -7.96 -19.67
C VAL A 738 -22.97 -6.66 -20.11
N ASP A 739 -23.53 -5.52 -19.71
CA ASP A 739 -22.93 -4.21 -19.93
C ASP A 739 -21.61 -4.13 -19.13
N VAL A 740 -20.48 -4.01 -19.82
CA VAL A 740 -19.15 -4.11 -19.22
C VAL A 740 -18.80 -2.79 -18.52
N THR A 741 -19.25 -2.60 -17.28
CA THR A 741 -18.70 -1.53 -16.43
C THR A 741 -17.23 -1.86 -16.06
N PRO A 742 -16.28 -0.93 -16.22
CA PRO A 742 -14.88 -1.18 -15.86
C PRO A 742 -14.69 -1.31 -14.34
N ALA A 743 -13.69 -2.09 -13.89
CA ALA A 743 -13.33 -2.22 -12.47
C ALA A 743 -12.87 -0.89 -11.85
N SER A 744 -12.25 -0.04 -12.67
CA SER A 744 -11.71 1.26 -12.30
C SER A 744 -12.36 2.36 -13.15
N ALA A 745 -12.73 3.47 -12.52
CA ALA A 745 -13.20 4.67 -13.19
C ALA A 745 -12.07 5.57 -13.70
N GLY A 746 -10.81 5.31 -13.32
CA GLY A 746 -9.66 6.05 -13.83
C GLY A 746 -8.30 5.64 -13.29
N VAL A 747 -7.24 6.25 -13.80
CA VAL A 747 -5.88 6.23 -13.25
C VAL A 747 -5.52 7.64 -12.79
N LEU A 748 -4.96 7.77 -11.59
CA LEU A 748 -4.44 9.01 -11.05
C LEU A 748 -2.92 8.92 -10.94
N VAL A 749 -2.21 9.77 -11.68
CA VAL A 749 -0.77 9.98 -11.56
C VAL A 749 -0.57 11.21 -10.67
N GLU A 750 -0.01 11.02 -9.48
CA GLU A 750 0.32 12.08 -8.54
C GLU A 750 1.81 12.42 -8.66
N ILE A 751 2.13 13.63 -9.10
CA ILE A 751 3.48 14.19 -9.08
C ILE A 751 3.51 15.21 -7.94
N ARG A 752 4.40 15.01 -6.98
CA ARG A 752 4.52 15.85 -5.80
C ARG A 752 5.52 17.00 -6.02
N PRO A 753 5.40 18.09 -5.26
CA PRO A 753 6.34 19.19 -5.36
C PRO A 753 7.73 18.75 -4.91
N ASP A 754 8.76 19.39 -5.46
CA ASP A 754 10.13 19.25 -4.96
C ASP A 754 10.22 19.92 -3.59
N HIS A 755 10.02 19.14 -2.53
CA HIS A 755 10.06 19.64 -1.14
C HIS A 755 11.49 19.94 -0.67
N HIS A 756 12.50 19.37 -1.33
CA HIS A 756 13.90 19.44 -0.92
C HIS A 756 14.72 20.45 -1.72
N GLY A 757 14.16 21.00 -2.81
CA GLY A 757 14.83 21.98 -3.66
C GLY A 757 15.97 21.39 -4.51
N ILE A 758 16.01 20.07 -4.66
CA ILE A 758 17.06 19.33 -5.39
C ILE A 758 16.72 19.10 -6.87
N GLY A 759 15.63 19.69 -7.35
CA GLY A 759 15.13 19.56 -8.72
C GLY A 759 14.46 18.22 -9.02
N ARG A 760 14.06 17.46 -8.00
CA ARG A 760 13.44 16.13 -8.15
C ARG A 760 12.00 16.11 -7.67
N HIS A 761 11.15 15.45 -8.42
CA HIS A 761 9.73 15.32 -8.14
C HIS A 761 9.40 13.88 -7.76
N PRO A 762 9.05 13.60 -6.49
CA PRO A 762 8.47 12.33 -6.10
C PRO A 762 7.14 12.10 -6.80
N TRP A 763 6.79 10.85 -7.08
CA TRP A 763 5.56 10.56 -7.82
C TRP A 763 4.94 9.22 -7.40
N ALA A 764 3.65 9.07 -7.64
CA ALA A 764 2.92 7.85 -7.38
C ALA A 764 1.82 7.65 -8.44
N ILE A 765 1.41 6.41 -8.65
CA ILE A 765 0.26 6.05 -9.48
C ILE A 765 -0.76 5.32 -8.61
N ARG A 766 -2.03 5.65 -8.81
CA ARG A 766 -3.17 5.02 -8.13
C ARG A 766 -4.26 4.66 -9.14
N LEU A 767 -4.95 3.54 -8.92
CA LEU A 767 -6.23 3.25 -9.58
C LEU A 767 -7.35 3.96 -8.83
N VAL A 768 -8.35 4.46 -9.54
CA VAL A 768 -9.51 5.15 -8.95
C VAL A 768 -10.76 4.33 -9.23
N GLY A 769 -11.31 3.66 -8.22
CA GLY A 769 -12.53 2.87 -8.32
C GLY A 769 -13.78 3.70 -8.64
N ALA A 770 -14.87 3.04 -9.05
CA ALA A 770 -16.15 3.70 -9.37
C ALA A 770 -16.76 4.48 -8.19
N ASN A 771 -16.46 4.08 -6.96
CA ASN A 771 -16.85 4.75 -5.72
C ASN A 771 -15.93 5.94 -5.33
N GLY A 772 -14.85 6.19 -6.08
CA GLY A 772 -13.83 7.19 -5.80
C GLY A 772 -12.73 6.75 -4.83
N GLU A 773 -12.70 5.48 -4.42
CA GLU A 773 -11.62 4.89 -3.64
C GLU A 773 -10.35 4.75 -4.49
N THR A 774 -9.18 4.90 -3.86
CA THR A 774 -7.91 4.84 -4.59
C THR A 774 -7.04 3.71 -4.08
N THR A 775 -6.56 2.86 -5.00
CA THR A 775 -5.61 1.78 -4.68
C THR A 775 -4.22 2.16 -5.18
N PRO A 776 -3.18 2.15 -4.32
CA PRO A 776 -1.83 2.45 -4.74
C PRO A 776 -1.32 1.38 -5.71
N VAL A 777 -0.63 1.81 -6.76
CA VAL A 777 -0.04 0.94 -7.77
C VAL A 777 1.48 0.95 -7.68
N HIS A 778 2.06 2.13 -7.62
CA HIS A 778 3.50 2.34 -7.58
C HIS A 778 3.77 3.70 -6.94
N ALA A 779 4.87 3.81 -6.21
CA ALA A 779 5.34 5.06 -5.66
C ALA A 779 6.87 5.11 -5.70
N ASP A 780 7.39 6.26 -6.08
CA ASP A 780 8.81 6.61 -6.06
C ASP A 780 8.95 7.85 -5.17
N GLU A 781 9.51 7.65 -3.99
CA GLU A 781 9.74 8.69 -2.99
C GLU A 781 11.05 9.45 -3.24
N GLU A 782 12.02 8.87 -3.96
CA GLU A 782 13.29 9.53 -4.29
C GLU A 782 13.06 10.64 -5.32
N GLY A 783 12.16 10.39 -6.25
CA GLY A 783 11.75 11.32 -7.28
C GLY A 783 12.81 11.53 -8.37
N MET A 784 12.38 12.12 -9.47
CA MET A 784 13.22 12.31 -10.65
C MET A 784 13.18 13.74 -11.17
N PRO A 785 14.23 14.17 -11.91
CA PRO A 785 14.23 15.46 -12.58
C PRO A 785 13.03 15.63 -13.50
N ARG A 786 12.54 16.86 -13.65
CA ARG A 786 11.40 17.19 -14.54
C ARG A 786 11.56 16.61 -15.95
N THR A 787 12.76 16.66 -16.51
CA THR A 787 13.09 16.16 -17.85
C THR A 787 13.00 14.64 -17.99
N GLU A 788 13.01 13.90 -16.88
CA GLU A 788 12.97 12.43 -16.85
C GLU A 788 11.59 11.88 -16.49
N LEU A 789 10.66 12.73 -15.99
CA LEU A 789 9.31 12.33 -15.56
C LEU A 789 8.59 11.46 -16.60
N GLY A 790 8.55 11.90 -17.85
CA GLY A 790 7.87 11.14 -18.92
C GLY A 790 8.50 9.78 -19.23
N ARG A 791 9.80 9.60 -18.99
CA ARG A 791 10.50 8.32 -19.19
C ARG A 791 10.33 7.41 -17.97
N GLY A 792 10.51 7.94 -16.76
CA GLY A 792 10.49 7.13 -15.53
C GLY A 792 9.08 6.66 -15.14
N ILE A 793 8.06 7.47 -15.38
CA ILE A 793 6.66 7.13 -15.06
C ILE A 793 6.07 6.11 -16.04
N ARG A 794 6.61 6.05 -17.27
CA ARG A 794 6.05 5.31 -18.42
C ARG A 794 5.68 3.86 -18.11
N ALA A 795 6.61 3.08 -17.57
CA ALA A 795 6.41 1.65 -17.34
C ALA A 795 5.33 1.40 -16.27
N ALA A 796 5.39 2.16 -15.17
CA ALA A 796 4.39 2.07 -14.10
C ALA A 796 3.00 2.52 -14.57
N LEU A 797 2.91 3.55 -15.43
CA LEU A 797 1.65 4.00 -16.03
C LEU A 797 1.07 2.96 -16.99
N ALA A 798 1.90 2.35 -17.83
CA ALA A 798 1.46 1.27 -18.72
C ALA A 798 0.88 0.10 -17.90
N GLY A 799 1.56 -0.33 -16.84
CA GLY A 799 1.06 -1.37 -15.95
C GLY A 799 -0.21 -0.97 -15.18
N ALA A 800 -0.41 0.33 -14.88
CA ALA A 800 -1.65 0.81 -14.27
C ALA A 800 -2.83 0.78 -15.26
N LEU A 801 -2.60 1.22 -16.49
CA LEU A 801 -3.61 1.19 -17.57
C LEU A 801 -4.01 -0.24 -17.93
N ASP A 802 -3.07 -1.18 -17.93
CA ASP A 802 -3.37 -2.61 -18.12
C ASP A 802 -4.32 -3.21 -17.08
N ARG A 803 -4.34 -2.65 -15.88
CA ARG A 803 -5.26 -3.03 -14.80
C ARG A 803 -6.60 -2.31 -14.89
N ALA A 804 -6.66 -1.16 -15.56
CA ALA A 804 -7.83 -0.30 -15.60
C ALA A 804 -8.65 -0.43 -16.89
N ASP A 805 -8.00 -0.64 -18.04
CA ASP A 805 -8.63 -0.70 -19.34
C ASP A 805 -9.30 -2.06 -19.60
N ALA A 806 -10.54 -2.03 -20.09
CA ALA A 806 -11.32 -3.24 -20.36
C ALA A 806 -11.95 -3.17 -21.75
N HIS A 807 -11.56 -4.08 -22.66
CA HIS A 807 -12.05 -4.14 -24.06
C HIS A 807 -11.98 -2.77 -24.76
N GLU A 808 -13.13 -2.20 -25.15
CA GLU A 808 -13.24 -0.89 -25.80
C GLU A 808 -13.24 0.28 -24.81
N HIS A 809 -13.39 0.00 -23.50
CA HIS A 809 -13.46 1.01 -22.47
C HIS A 809 -12.06 1.43 -22.01
N LEU A 810 -11.62 2.59 -22.49
CA LEU A 810 -10.35 3.22 -22.10
C LEU A 810 -10.58 4.17 -20.93
N THR A 811 -9.83 3.95 -19.85
CA THR A 811 -10.01 4.71 -18.61
C THR A 811 -9.45 6.14 -18.72
N ALA A 812 -10.00 7.07 -17.93
CA ALA A 812 -9.47 8.44 -17.83
C ALA A 812 -8.17 8.50 -17.03
N VAL A 813 -7.21 9.31 -17.47
CA VAL A 813 -5.94 9.53 -16.77
C VAL A 813 -5.89 10.96 -16.22
N GLY A 814 -5.93 11.08 -14.90
CA GLY A 814 -5.73 12.33 -14.19
C GLY A 814 -4.27 12.51 -13.79
N PHE A 815 -3.67 13.65 -14.12
CA PHE A 815 -2.35 14.04 -13.63
C PHE A 815 -2.50 15.09 -12.53
N ALA A 816 -2.41 14.68 -11.27
CA ALA A 816 -2.35 15.60 -10.15
C ALA A 816 -0.93 16.08 -9.97
N MET A 817 -0.68 17.36 -10.29
CA MET A 817 0.66 17.92 -10.35
C MET A 817 0.76 19.22 -9.55
N PRO A 818 1.98 19.63 -9.16
CA PRO A 818 2.20 20.97 -8.64
C PRO A 818 1.90 21.98 -9.75
N ARG A 819 1.38 23.15 -9.39
CA ARG A 819 0.99 24.20 -10.36
C ARG A 819 2.12 24.61 -11.31
N ALA A 820 3.37 24.54 -10.86
CA ALA A 820 4.56 24.79 -11.68
C ALA A 820 4.80 23.77 -12.82
N LEU A 821 4.06 22.66 -12.83
CA LEU A 821 4.10 21.64 -13.88
C LEU A 821 2.79 21.57 -14.68
N PHE A 822 1.85 22.50 -14.53
CA PHE A 822 0.57 22.47 -15.26
C PHE A 822 0.72 22.47 -16.78
N ASP A 823 1.78 23.10 -17.30
CA ASP A 823 2.09 23.12 -18.72
C ASP A 823 3.03 21.98 -19.17
N GLU A 824 3.21 20.94 -18.35
CA GLU A 824 3.92 19.73 -18.78
C GLU A 824 3.08 18.96 -19.81
N PRO A 825 3.63 18.53 -20.96
CA PRO A 825 2.85 17.95 -22.06
C PRO A 825 2.47 16.48 -21.85
N VAL A 826 1.85 16.15 -20.73
CA VAL A 826 1.50 14.79 -20.28
C VAL A 826 0.62 14.02 -21.28
N GLU A 827 -0.22 14.70 -22.04
CA GLU A 827 -1.07 14.09 -23.08
C GLU A 827 -0.27 13.66 -24.33
N THR A 828 0.96 14.16 -24.48
CA THR A 828 1.85 13.80 -25.60
C THR A 828 2.75 12.61 -25.25
N TRP A 829 2.80 12.23 -23.98
CA TRP A 829 3.60 11.10 -23.51
C TRP A 829 3.14 9.80 -24.17
N ARG A 830 4.07 8.88 -24.39
CA ARG A 830 3.83 7.57 -25.02
C ARG A 830 4.16 6.47 -24.04
N LEU A 831 3.35 5.41 -24.06
CA LEU A 831 3.57 4.23 -23.21
C LEU A 831 4.70 3.36 -23.75
N ASP A 832 4.84 3.29 -25.08
CA ASP A 832 5.94 2.61 -25.77
C ASP A 832 6.58 3.53 -26.82
N GLU A 833 7.88 3.38 -27.06
CA GLU A 833 8.54 4.06 -28.18
C GLU A 833 8.16 3.39 -29.51
N PRO A 834 7.80 4.16 -30.55
CA PRO A 834 7.57 3.61 -31.87
C PRO A 834 8.87 3.03 -32.45
N ARG A 835 8.81 1.79 -32.93
CA ARG A 835 9.91 1.18 -33.70
C ARG A 835 9.69 1.46 -35.20
N PRO A 836 10.73 1.85 -35.96
CA PRO A 836 10.59 2.22 -37.38
C PRO A 836 9.93 1.15 -38.25
N ASP A 837 10.22 -0.13 -37.96
CA ASP A 837 9.79 -1.27 -38.78
C ASP A 837 8.60 -2.05 -38.20
N ALA A 838 8.00 -1.57 -37.11
CA ALA A 838 6.88 -2.24 -36.46
C ALA A 838 5.53 -1.67 -36.94
N PRO A 839 4.47 -2.50 -37.06
CA PRO A 839 3.13 -1.99 -37.30
C PRO A 839 2.70 -1.04 -36.18
N LEU A 840 1.81 -0.10 -36.51
CA LEU A 840 1.28 0.87 -35.55
C LEU A 840 0.65 0.13 -34.37
N ALA A 841 1.33 0.18 -33.22
CA ALA A 841 0.83 -0.41 -32.00
C ALA A 841 0.06 0.64 -31.21
N PRO A 842 -1.13 0.30 -30.67
CA PRO A 842 -1.86 1.11 -29.73
C PRO A 842 -1.03 1.97 -28.76
N ARG A 843 -0.13 1.33 -28.01
CA ARG A 843 0.67 1.94 -26.94
C ARG A 843 1.75 2.92 -27.41
N THR A 844 2.05 2.92 -28.71
CA THR A 844 3.02 3.88 -29.27
C THR A 844 2.35 5.20 -29.63
N LEU A 845 1.02 5.32 -29.61
CA LEU A 845 0.32 6.60 -29.79
C LEU A 845 0.45 7.51 -28.56
N PRO A 846 0.35 8.85 -28.73
CA PRO A 846 0.25 9.78 -27.61
C PRO A 846 -0.92 9.46 -26.67
N LEU A 847 -0.70 9.60 -25.37
CA LEU A 847 -1.67 9.23 -24.34
C LEU A 847 -3.02 9.92 -24.53
N GLY A 848 -3.03 11.20 -24.90
CA GLY A 848 -4.23 12.01 -25.13
C GLY A 848 -5.02 11.67 -26.39
N GLN A 849 -4.49 10.81 -27.26
CA GLN A 849 -5.24 10.27 -28.41
C GLN A 849 -6.02 9.00 -28.03
N ARG A 850 -5.48 8.20 -27.09
CA ARG A 850 -6.13 7.00 -26.57
C ARG A 850 -7.05 7.30 -25.39
N HIS A 851 -6.53 7.99 -24.38
CA HIS A 851 -7.18 8.19 -23.09
C HIS A 851 -7.68 9.61 -22.92
N MET A 852 -8.69 9.76 -22.07
CA MET A 852 -9.12 11.08 -21.58
C MET A 852 -8.09 11.59 -20.57
N VAL A 853 -7.20 12.48 -21.01
CA VAL A 853 -6.13 13.04 -20.17
C VAL A 853 -6.51 14.41 -19.65
N ALA A 854 -6.44 14.61 -18.33
CA ALA A 854 -6.68 15.89 -17.68
C ALA A 854 -5.71 16.16 -16.52
N VAL A 855 -5.41 17.45 -16.31
CA VAL A 855 -4.60 17.96 -15.20
C VAL A 855 -5.49 18.17 -13.96
N ARG A 856 -4.92 17.92 -12.78
CA ARG A 856 -5.52 18.19 -11.46
C ARG A 856 -4.54 18.95 -10.58
N ASP A 857 -5.06 19.73 -9.63
CA ASP A 857 -4.21 20.43 -8.66
C ASP A 857 -3.81 19.49 -7.53
N GLN A 858 -2.52 19.14 -7.44
CA GLN A 858 -2.03 18.25 -6.39
C GLN A 858 -2.34 18.76 -4.98
N ARG A 859 -2.39 20.09 -4.77
CA ARG A 859 -2.73 20.66 -3.45
C ARG A 859 -4.14 20.28 -3.00
N ARG A 860 -5.07 20.21 -3.94
CA ARG A 860 -6.47 19.90 -3.68
C ARG A 860 -6.73 18.43 -3.35
N LEU A 861 -5.80 17.52 -3.64
CA LEU A 861 -5.89 16.13 -3.18
C LEU A 861 -5.71 16.00 -1.66
N ALA A 862 -4.88 16.85 -1.07
CA ALA A 862 -4.58 16.83 0.37
C ALA A 862 -5.51 17.73 1.21
N GLU A 863 -6.26 18.63 0.56
CA GLU A 863 -7.11 19.60 1.21
C GLU A 863 -8.58 19.14 1.31
N ARG A 864 -9.30 19.61 2.33
CA ARG A 864 -10.74 19.40 2.39
C ARG A 864 -11.42 20.27 1.33
N PRO A 865 -12.35 19.73 0.53
CA PRO A 865 -12.89 20.50 -0.58
C PRO A 865 -13.79 21.63 -0.07
N SER A 866 -13.63 22.84 -0.61
CA SER A 866 -14.44 23.99 -0.21
C SER A 866 -15.90 23.86 -0.67
N PRO A 867 -16.86 24.56 -0.02
CA PRO A 867 -18.23 24.62 -0.50
C PRO A 867 -18.34 25.15 -1.93
N GLU A 868 -17.52 26.13 -2.31
CA GLU A 868 -17.45 26.70 -3.65
C GLU A 868 -17.04 25.64 -4.68
N TRP A 869 -16.03 24.83 -4.35
CA TRP A 869 -15.57 23.75 -5.21
C TRP A 869 -16.67 22.71 -5.44
N HIS A 870 -17.37 22.27 -4.39
CA HIS A 870 -18.50 21.34 -4.54
C HIS A 870 -19.63 21.92 -5.40
N ARG A 871 -20.02 23.19 -5.18
CA ARG A 871 -21.12 23.82 -5.93
C ARG A 871 -20.79 23.95 -7.41
N ARG A 872 -19.61 24.48 -7.74
CA ARG A 872 -19.14 24.64 -9.12
C ARG A 872 -18.92 23.30 -9.80
N TRP A 873 -18.34 22.32 -9.10
CA TRP A 873 -18.23 20.96 -9.63
C TRP A 873 -19.60 20.34 -9.89
N ALA A 874 -20.57 20.47 -8.98
CA ALA A 874 -21.92 19.97 -9.21
C ALA A 874 -22.57 20.63 -10.45
N ALA A 875 -22.31 21.91 -10.71
CA ALA A 875 -22.79 22.57 -11.92
C ALA A 875 -22.13 22.01 -13.19
N VAL A 876 -20.81 21.81 -13.20
CA VAL A 876 -20.08 21.17 -14.30
C VAL A 876 -20.52 19.71 -14.50
N ALA A 877 -20.78 18.99 -13.40
CA ALA A 877 -21.12 17.57 -13.40
C ALA A 877 -22.60 17.30 -13.71
N ARG A 878 -23.52 18.24 -13.47
CA ARG A 878 -24.93 18.06 -13.87
C ARG A 878 -25.10 17.92 -15.39
N GLY A 879 -24.14 18.41 -16.18
CA GLY A 879 -24.25 18.46 -17.63
C GLY A 879 -25.09 19.64 -18.12
N GLY A 880 -24.84 20.07 -19.35
CA GLY A 880 -25.40 21.27 -19.96
C GLY A 880 -24.30 22.19 -20.51
N PRO A 881 -24.66 23.15 -21.37
CA PRO A 881 -23.70 24.05 -21.99
C PRO A 881 -22.91 24.80 -20.92
N LEU A 882 -21.58 24.69 -20.98
CA LEU A 882 -20.68 25.38 -20.06
C LEU A 882 -20.35 26.77 -20.62
N GLU A 883 -20.16 27.73 -19.72
CA GLU A 883 -19.88 29.11 -20.10
C GLU A 883 -18.37 29.36 -20.10
N ALA A 884 -17.79 29.71 -21.24
CA ALA A 884 -16.39 30.13 -21.30
C ALA A 884 -16.25 31.53 -20.70
N VAL A 885 -15.35 31.68 -19.72
CA VAL A 885 -14.99 32.99 -19.14
C VAL A 885 -13.49 33.21 -19.26
N PRO A 886 -13.00 34.43 -19.54
CA PRO A 886 -11.58 34.68 -19.68
C PRO A 886 -10.87 34.55 -18.33
N LEU A 887 -9.80 33.74 -18.26
CA LEU A 887 -8.99 33.59 -17.04
C LEU A 887 -8.31 34.91 -16.66
N CYS A 888 -7.64 35.53 -17.63
CA CYS A 888 -7.03 36.85 -17.54
C CYS A 888 -7.86 37.84 -18.37
N HIS A 889 -7.90 39.12 -18.00
CA HIS A 889 -8.73 40.11 -18.70
C HIS A 889 -8.22 40.47 -20.11
N ASP A 890 -7.00 40.06 -20.48
CA ASP A 890 -6.49 40.12 -21.86
C ASP A 890 -7.19 39.00 -22.67
N VAL A 891 -8.04 39.20 -23.69
CA VAL A 891 -7.86 39.66 -25.10
C VAL A 891 -9.28 39.61 -25.79
N PRO A 892 -9.68 40.34 -26.88
CA PRO A 892 -8.92 41.02 -27.95
C PRO A 892 -9.24 42.49 -28.20
N THR A 893 -8.20 43.34 -28.10
CA THR A 893 -7.93 44.30 -29.18
C THR A 893 -6.43 44.47 -29.48
N LEU A 894 -5.50 44.24 -28.55
CA LEU A 894 -4.04 44.21 -28.80
C LEU A 894 -3.26 43.71 -27.58
N GLY A 895 -2.79 42.45 -27.59
CA GLY A 895 -1.70 41.94 -26.71
C GLY A 895 -1.93 41.94 -25.19
N HIS A 896 -1.20 41.08 -24.49
CA HIS A 896 -1.19 40.99 -23.01
C HIS A 896 -0.63 42.28 -22.39
N ALA A 897 -1.50 43.21 -21.97
CA ALA A 897 -1.04 44.54 -21.57
C ALA A 897 -1.68 45.10 -20.30
N ARG A 898 -2.55 44.37 -19.58
CA ARG A 898 -3.14 44.91 -18.33
C ARG A 898 -3.08 43.94 -17.15
N VAL A 899 -2.23 44.28 -16.19
CA VAL A 899 -2.14 43.55 -14.91
C VAL A 899 -3.32 43.94 -14.02
N GLU A 900 -4.34 43.08 -13.97
CA GLU A 900 -5.43 43.13 -12.98
C GLU A 900 -4.84 42.92 -11.57
N SER A 901 -5.31 43.64 -10.55
CA SER A 901 -4.88 43.39 -9.18
C SER A 901 -5.44 42.06 -8.68
N GLY A 902 -4.72 41.36 -7.80
CA GLY A 902 -5.17 40.06 -7.28
C GLY A 902 -6.56 40.08 -6.62
N TYR A 903 -6.93 41.22 -6.00
CA TYR A 903 -8.26 41.39 -5.42
C TYR A 903 -9.36 41.52 -6.47
N ALA A 904 -9.12 42.30 -7.53
CA ALA A 904 -10.09 42.46 -8.64
C ALA A 904 -10.31 41.12 -9.36
N LEU A 905 -9.23 40.39 -9.62
CA LEU A 905 -9.27 39.05 -10.21
C LEU A 905 -10.07 38.07 -9.36
N HIS A 906 -9.83 38.08 -8.04
CA HIS A 906 -10.57 37.23 -7.10
C HIS A 906 -12.06 37.56 -7.08
N ALA A 907 -12.42 38.85 -7.00
CA ALA A 907 -13.81 39.29 -7.00
C ALA A 907 -14.53 38.89 -8.31
N ARG A 908 -13.87 39.07 -9.45
CA ARG A 908 -14.39 38.70 -10.76
C ARG A 908 -14.60 37.19 -10.88
N MET A 909 -13.60 36.40 -10.51
CA MET A 909 -13.70 34.93 -10.52
C MET A 909 -14.78 34.42 -9.57
N LEU A 910 -14.94 35.03 -8.40
CA LEU A 910 -15.99 34.65 -7.47
C LEU A 910 -17.39 34.95 -8.03
N ALA A 911 -17.54 36.03 -8.79
CA ALA A 911 -18.80 36.46 -9.39
C ALA A 911 -19.22 35.70 -10.67
N THR A 912 -18.36 34.85 -11.23
CA THR A 912 -18.72 34.05 -12.41
C THR A 912 -19.81 33.02 -12.09
N PRO A 913 -20.69 32.67 -13.05
CA PRO A 913 -21.67 31.61 -12.88
C PRO A 913 -21.05 30.28 -12.44
N GLU A 914 -21.82 29.43 -11.74
CA GLU A 914 -21.28 28.18 -11.19
C GLU A 914 -20.79 27.19 -12.27
N HIS A 915 -21.36 27.25 -13.47
CA HIS A 915 -21.01 26.42 -14.64
C HIS A 915 -19.96 27.08 -15.55
N ALA A 916 -19.33 28.17 -15.10
CA ALA A 916 -18.30 28.87 -15.85
C ALA A 916 -16.96 28.09 -15.84
N VAL A 917 -16.31 28.04 -17.00
CA VAL A 917 -15.00 27.42 -17.23
C VAL A 917 -14.02 28.50 -17.66
N PRO A 918 -12.98 28.80 -16.85
CA PRO A 918 -11.93 29.74 -17.22
C PRO A 918 -11.15 29.25 -18.44
N VAL A 919 -10.94 30.16 -19.39
CA VAL A 919 -10.19 29.92 -20.64
C VAL A 919 -9.00 30.88 -20.71
N HIS A 920 -7.81 30.37 -21.02
CA HIS A 920 -6.61 31.19 -21.23
C HIS A 920 -5.87 30.80 -22.52
N CYS A 921 -5.32 31.77 -23.23
CA CYS A 921 -4.62 31.52 -24.48
C CYS A 921 -3.09 31.32 -24.31
N ALA A 922 -2.58 31.44 -23.09
CA ALA A 922 -1.17 31.29 -22.74
C ALA A 922 -0.98 30.35 -21.54
N ARG A 923 0.29 30.11 -21.20
CA ARG A 923 0.73 29.25 -20.09
C ARG A 923 0.21 29.70 -18.73
N VAL A 924 0.11 28.74 -17.81
CA VAL A 924 -0.40 28.93 -16.44
C VAL A 924 0.54 28.36 -15.36
N ASP A 925 1.72 27.88 -15.74
CA ASP A 925 2.76 27.38 -14.83
C ASP A 925 3.63 28.49 -14.22
N SER A 926 3.63 29.67 -14.84
CA SER A 926 4.44 30.82 -14.46
C SER A 926 3.73 32.16 -14.69
N GLY A 927 4.33 33.24 -14.17
CA GLY A 927 3.89 34.62 -14.43
C GLY A 927 2.46 34.96 -13.97
N SER A 928 1.79 35.80 -14.76
CA SER A 928 0.42 36.26 -14.49
C SER A 928 -0.62 35.14 -14.66
N GLY A 929 -0.42 34.24 -15.63
CA GLY A 929 -1.27 33.06 -15.85
C GLY A 929 -1.31 32.14 -14.62
N ALA A 930 -0.17 31.88 -13.99
CA ALA A 930 -0.10 31.11 -12.74
C ALA A 930 -0.85 31.77 -11.59
N THR A 931 -0.73 33.09 -11.46
CA THR A 931 -1.44 33.86 -10.44
C THR A 931 -2.96 33.77 -10.66
N ALA A 932 -3.39 33.93 -11.91
CA ALA A 932 -4.81 33.85 -12.27
C ALA A 932 -5.39 32.45 -12.09
N MET A 933 -4.67 31.42 -12.50
CA MET A 933 -5.06 30.02 -12.28
C MET A 933 -5.17 29.71 -10.79
N ALA A 934 -4.21 30.16 -9.97
CA ALA A 934 -4.27 30.01 -8.52
C ALA A 934 -5.52 30.68 -7.91
N THR A 935 -5.92 31.86 -8.42
CA THR A 935 -7.14 32.55 -7.99
C THR A 935 -8.42 31.83 -8.46
N ALA A 936 -8.46 31.33 -9.69
CA ALA A 936 -9.58 30.54 -10.19
C ALA A 936 -9.79 29.27 -9.35
N LEU A 937 -8.71 28.57 -9.00
CA LEU A 937 -8.76 27.42 -8.10
C LEU A 937 -9.19 27.84 -6.67
N ALA A 938 -8.68 28.93 -6.13
CA ALA A 938 -9.10 29.41 -4.80
C ALA A 938 -10.60 29.77 -4.73
N THR A 939 -11.22 30.16 -5.86
CA THR A 939 -12.65 30.47 -5.97
C THR A 939 -13.53 29.26 -6.32
N GLY A 940 -12.95 28.05 -6.32
CA GLY A 940 -13.67 26.79 -6.47
C GLY A 940 -13.87 26.31 -7.91
N HIS A 941 -13.25 26.94 -8.92
CA HIS A 941 -13.34 26.42 -10.28
C HIS A 941 -12.70 25.02 -10.36
N ALA A 942 -13.42 24.07 -10.94
CA ALA A 942 -13.04 22.66 -11.02
C ALA A 942 -12.64 22.21 -12.43
N ALA A 943 -12.87 23.06 -13.43
CA ALA A 943 -12.46 22.85 -14.81
C ALA A 943 -11.88 24.14 -15.37
N ALA A 944 -10.87 24.03 -16.23
CA ALA A 944 -10.30 25.15 -16.97
C ALA A 944 -9.67 24.65 -18.29
N LEU A 945 -9.63 25.52 -19.29
CA LEU A 945 -8.99 25.25 -20.58
C LEU A 945 -7.89 26.28 -20.83
N TRP A 946 -6.72 25.84 -21.31
CA TRP A 946 -5.73 26.79 -21.79
C TRP A 946 -4.84 26.22 -22.88
N ARG A 947 -4.07 27.10 -23.52
CA ARG A 947 -3.09 26.75 -24.55
C ARG A 947 -1.68 26.89 -24.00
N ARG A 948 -0.81 25.90 -24.23
CA ARG A 948 0.63 26.01 -23.96
C ARG A 948 1.32 26.83 -25.04
N CYS A 949 1.31 28.15 -24.91
CA CYS A 949 1.98 29.04 -25.84
C CYS A 949 2.82 30.10 -25.11
N ASP A 950 4.08 30.23 -25.51
CA ASP A 950 5.04 31.26 -25.07
C ASP A 950 5.14 32.43 -26.07
N GLU A 951 4.52 32.31 -27.25
CA GLU A 951 4.65 33.25 -28.36
C GLU A 951 3.61 34.38 -28.28
N GLN A 952 3.94 35.56 -28.84
CA GLN A 952 2.97 36.64 -29.07
C GLN A 952 2.04 36.23 -30.23
N HIS A 953 1.01 35.45 -29.92
CA HIS A 953 0.02 35.04 -30.88
C HIS A 953 -1.10 36.11 -31.01
N THR A 954 -1.65 36.27 -32.22
CA THR A 954 -2.67 37.29 -32.53
C THR A 954 -4.08 36.72 -32.65
N ASP A 955 -4.21 35.40 -32.53
CA ASP A 955 -5.40 34.58 -32.69
C ASP A 955 -6.17 34.35 -31.38
N CYS A 956 -5.88 35.08 -30.29
CA CYS A 956 -6.47 34.77 -28.97
C CYS A 956 -8.00 34.87 -28.97
N ALA A 957 -8.54 35.80 -29.77
CA ALA A 957 -9.98 35.95 -29.99
C ALA A 957 -10.60 34.67 -30.56
N GLU A 958 -9.94 34.12 -31.56
CA GLU A 958 -10.35 32.93 -32.28
C GLU A 958 -10.25 31.70 -31.38
N PHE A 959 -9.13 31.55 -30.65
CA PHE A 959 -8.97 30.49 -29.65
C PHE A 959 -10.08 30.52 -28.60
N PHE A 960 -10.42 31.69 -28.07
CA PHE A 960 -11.50 31.83 -27.09
C PHE A 960 -12.86 31.46 -27.69
N ALA A 961 -13.14 31.87 -28.93
CA ALA A 961 -14.37 31.51 -29.63
C ALA A 961 -14.48 29.99 -29.86
N HIS A 962 -13.39 29.33 -30.26
CA HIS A 962 -13.34 27.88 -30.41
C HIS A 962 -13.54 27.15 -29.07
N ALA A 963 -12.90 27.61 -28.00
CA ALA A 963 -13.08 27.06 -26.65
C ALA A 963 -14.53 27.23 -26.15
N ALA A 964 -15.14 28.39 -26.39
CA ALA A 964 -16.55 28.64 -26.08
C ALA A 964 -17.48 27.69 -26.85
N ALA A 965 -17.26 27.52 -28.16
CA ALA A 965 -18.04 26.59 -28.97
C ALA A 965 -17.90 25.13 -28.50
N LEU A 966 -16.70 24.71 -28.09
CA LEU A 966 -16.47 23.39 -27.50
C LEU A 966 -17.26 23.20 -26.20
N LEU A 967 -17.23 24.19 -25.31
CA LEU A 967 -17.90 24.15 -24.00
C LEU A 967 -19.44 24.16 -24.12
N GLN A 968 -19.99 24.79 -25.17
CA GLN A 968 -21.43 24.77 -25.47
C GLN A 968 -21.92 23.40 -25.94
N ARG A 969 -21.04 22.53 -26.45
CA ARG A 969 -21.39 21.15 -26.89
C ARG A 969 -21.47 20.15 -25.74
N VAL A 970 -21.09 20.53 -24.52
CA VAL A 970 -21.09 19.64 -23.35
C VAL A 970 -22.53 19.34 -22.95
N THR A 971 -22.93 18.07 -23.03
CA THR A 971 -24.29 17.61 -22.65
C THR A 971 -24.31 16.91 -21.30
N ALA A 972 -23.15 16.40 -20.84
CA ALA A 972 -22.99 15.66 -19.57
C ALA A 972 -21.60 15.88 -18.95
N ALA A 973 -21.44 15.66 -17.63
CA ALA A 973 -20.16 15.82 -16.90
C ALA A 973 -18.94 15.26 -17.63
N ARG A 974 -19.07 13.99 -18.06
CA ARG A 974 -18.01 13.17 -18.65
C ARG A 974 -17.73 13.49 -20.11
N SER A 975 -18.56 14.32 -20.74
CA SER A 975 -18.42 14.66 -22.16
C SER A 975 -17.28 15.64 -22.44
N LEU A 976 -16.84 16.46 -21.47
CA LEU A 976 -15.77 17.44 -21.74
C LEU A 976 -14.39 16.79 -21.99
N PRO A 977 -13.85 15.91 -21.12
CA PRO A 977 -12.61 15.19 -21.41
C PRO A 977 -12.68 14.36 -22.70
N GLU A 978 -13.85 13.79 -23.02
CA GLU A 978 -14.09 13.01 -24.23
C GLU A 978 -14.05 13.88 -25.49
N LEU A 979 -14.74 15.04 -25.50
CA LEU A 979 -14.72 16.00 -26.60
C LEU A 979 -13.30 16.54 -26.87
N VAL A 980 -12.50 16.77 -25.81
CA VAL A 980 -11.09 17.18 -25.95
C VAL A 980 -10.26 16.05 -26.58
N ARG A 981 -10.49 14.79 -26.21
CA ARG A 981 -9.84 13.63 -26.83
C ARG A 981 -10.21 13.49 -28.31
N GLU A 982 -11.49 13.61 -28.65
CA GLU A 982 -11.96 13.58 -30.04
C GLU A 982 -11.29 14.69 -30.87
N LEU A 983 -11.20 15.89 -30.33
CA LEU A 983 -10.54 17.03 -30.95
C LEU A 983 -9.04 16.77 -31.19
N ARG A 984 -8.34 16.16 -30.24
CA ARG A 984 -6.94 15.73 -30.40
C ARG A 984 -6.77 14.68 -31.51
N ASN A 985 -7.71 13.74 -31.63
CA ASN A 985 -7.71 12.73 -32.69
C ASN A 985 -7.93 13.35 -34.07
N ARG A 986 -8.84 14.31 -34.20
CA ARG A 986 -9.05 15.05 -35.46
C ARG A 986 -7.81 15.87 -35.84
N ASN A 987 -7.20 16.56 -34.88
CA ASN A 987 -5.93 17.27 -35.10
C ASN A 987 -4.81 16.32 -35.58
N ALA A 988 -4.72 15.12 -35.00
CA ALA A 988 -3.74 14.11 -35.44
C ALA A 988 -4.01 13.61 -36.87
N GLY A 989 -5.27 13.59 -37.30
CA GLY A 989 -5.69 13.32 -38.67
C GLY A 989 -5.52 14.51 -39.64
N ALA A 990 -4.87 15.60 -39.20
CA ALA A 990 -4.67 16.83 -39.95
C ALA A 990 -5.97 17.56 -40.37
N ASP A 991 -7.03 17.45 -39.56
CA ASP A 991 -8.24 18.27 -39.68
C ASP A 991 -7.90 19.75 -39.37
N PRO A 992 -8.02 20.68 -40.34
CA PRO A 992 -7.69 22.09 -40.12
C PRO A 992 -8.56 22.75 -39.04
N ASP A 993 -9.82 22.30 -38.86
CA ASP A 993 -10.74 22.85 -37.86
C ASP A 993 -10.37 22.41 -36.42
N ALA A 994 -9.47 21.43 -36.29
CA ALA A 994 -8.96 20.94 -35.01
C ALA A 994 -7.52 21.40 -34.70
N ALA A 995 -6.88 22.15 -35.61
CA ALA A 995 -5.47 22.54 -35.49
C ALA A 995 -5.16 23.32 -34.19
N TRP A 996 -6.12 24.13 -33.71
CA TRP A 996 -6.00 24.90 -32.47
C TRP A 996 -5.87 24.04 -31.20
N ALA A 997 -6.21 22.75 -31.28
CA ALA A 997 -6.21 21.82 -30.16
C ALA A 997 -4.85 21.19 -29.88
N ARG A 998 -3.85 21.41 -30.74
CA ARG A 998 -2.50 20.83 -30.64
C ARG A 998 -1.88 21.02 -29.25
N ASP A 999 -2.04 22.22 -28.69
CA ASP A 999 -1.45 22.63 -27.41
C ASP A 999 -2.52 22.87 -26.34
N LEU A 1000 -3.72 22.31 -26.53
CA LEU A 1000 -4.85 22.47 -25.62
C LEU A 1000 -4.71 21.58 -24.38
N VAL A 1001 -4.74 22.22 -23.22
CA VAL A 1001 -4.72 21.58 -21.91
C VAL A 1001 -6.07 21.72 -21.23
N LEU A 1002 -6.48 20.63 -20.59
CA LEU A 1002 -7.70 20.55 -19.80
C LEU A 1002 -7.33 20.29 -18.34
N LEU A 1003 -7.72 21.20 -17.46
CA LEU A 1003 -7.82 20.91 -16.02
C LEU A 1003 -9.23 20.39 -15.75
N TYR A 1004 -9.32 19.26 -15.05
CA TYR A 1004 -10.58 18.61 -14.71
C TYR A 1004 -10.45 17.90 -13.36
N ASP A 1005 -10.90 18.59 -12.32
CA ASP A 1005 -10.54 18.36 -10.93
C ASP A 1005 -11.77 18.13 -10.03
N PRO A 1006 -12.36 16.91 -10.06
CA PRO A 1006 -13.47 16.54 -9.20
C PRO A 1006 -13.06 16.54 -7.72
N PRO A 1007 -13.92 17.02 -6.81
CA PRO A 1007 -13.72 16.86 -5.38
C PRO A 1007 -13.79 15.37 -5.00
N PRO A 1008 -12.95 14.90 -4.06
CA PRO A 1008 -12.95 13.51 -3.60
C PRO A 1008 -14.28 13.13 -2.94
N SER A 1009 -14.78 11.94 -3.28
CA SER A 1009 -16.05 11.36 -2.77
C SER A 1009 -16.06 11.13 -1.25
N ARG A 1010 -14.87 10.99 -0.64
CA ARG A 1010 -14.64 10.89 0.80
C ARG A 1010 -13.59 11.92 1.22
N PRO A 1011 -13.71 12.53 2.42
CA PRO A 1011 -12.65 13.38 2.95
C PRO A 1011 -11.36 12.56 3.12
N PRO A 1012 -10.17 13.15 2.89
CA PRO A 1012 -8.89 12.47 3.10
C PRO A 1012 -8.81 11.99 4.57
N SER A 1013 -8.43 10.73 4.74
CA SER A 1013 -8.33 10.00 6.02
C SER A 1013 -7.21 10.51 6.92
#